data_AF-A0AAV4U939-F1
#
_entry.id   AF-A0AAV4U939-F1
#
_cell.length_a   1.000
_cell.length_b   1.000
_cell.length_c   1.000
_cell.angle_alpha   90.00
_cell.angle_beta   90.00
_cell.angle_gamma   90.00
#
_symmetry.space_group_name_H-M   'P 1'
#
loop_
_entity.id
_entity.type
_entity.pdbx_description
1 polymer ?
#
loop_
_entity_poly.entity_id
_entity_poly.type
_entity_poly.pdbx_seq_one_letter_code
_entity_poly.pdbx_strand_id
1 'polypeptide(L)'
;MLDLFTIFSKSGIVLWCFQGTSQIFTSPVNALIRSVILQERGVNENFSYEGLTLKYKLDNEFELVFVVAYQKILQLSYVDKFLDDVHLEFRDKYRKHLNASDFFSSYDFSHEFQKILRRCEDYGRKIAEQPRKMRTFDESLKSKKTVASMIENKNDTKSKEKEAIKNTDDDSTESEDDSDYEFGPKPDVNKLPLSNKPMDNEENGIEESESVLKMRSKFLQKQSKGKKADLKKSPAPKDKSKKPRIWDCAGSAKEATVLDFSKKGENGESIANGFEPSEEAFCDRMEVGKYRGPVKRVETSESESEESEDEEIEVKKKGQTKAYGMFNMFKGLVGQKNVTRESIQPILDKLKDHMIGKNVAADIADKLCESVATKLEGKVLGTFTGITSTVKQTLVDALVQLLSPKRRIDILRDAMEAKKSHRPYTIVFCGVNGVGKSTNLAKIAFWLIENDLRVLIAACDTFRAGAVEQLRTHTRHLNALHPSDQHNGLQMVQLYEKGYGKDAAGIAMEAINFARDMKIDVVLIDTAGRMQDNEPLMRALAKLIKVNNPDLVAFVGEALVGNEAVDQLVKFNRALADHSSRDNPQLIDGIVLTKFDTIDDKVGAAISMTYITGQPIIFVGTGQTYTDLKSLNPKAVVHALMK
;
A
#
# COMPACT_ATOMS: atom_id res chain seq x y z
N MET A 1 14.99 27.62 -21.36
CA MET A 1 14.40 27.28 -22.67
C MET A 1 13.67 25.96 -22.51
N LEU A 2 12.54 25.79 -23.19
CA LEU A 2 11.85 24.51 -23.25
C LEU A 2 12.51 23.62 -24.30
N ASP A 3 12.78 22.37 -23.95
CA ASP A 3 13.44 21.42 -24.86
C ASP A 3 12.43 20.75 -25.79
N LEU A 4 11.24 20.43 -25.26
CA LEU A 4 10.13 19.82 -25.99
C LEU A 4 8.79 20.35 -25.48
N PHE A 5 7.86 20.53 -26.40
CA PHE A 5 6.43 20.61 -26.08
C PHE A 5 5.62 19.78 -27.07
N THR A 6 4.65 19.02 -26.60
CA THR A 6 3.78 18.20 -27.46
C THR A 6 2.34 18.22 -26.99
N ILE A 7 1.43 18.20 -27.95
CA ILE A 7 -0.01 18.06 -27.75
C ILE A 7 -0.44 16.79 -28.48
N PHE A 8 -1.07 15.86 -27.76
CA PHE A 8 -1.60 14.63 -28.36
C PHE A 8 -2.95 14.28 -27.74
N SER A 9 -3.78 13.54 -28.48
CA SER A 9 -5.02 13.00 -27.96
C SER A 9 -4.75 11.83 -27.01
N LYS A 10 -5.66 11.54 -26.09
CA LYS A 10 -5.58 10.35 -25.22
C LYS A 10 -5.51 9.03 -26.00
N SER A 11 -5.99 9.03 -27.24
CA SER A 11 -5.87 7.91 -28.19
C SER A 11 -4.46 7.75 -28.78
N GLY A 12 -3.52 8.65 -28.45
CA GLY A 12 -2.13 8.59 -28.89
C GLY A 12 -1.82 9.29 -30.21
N ILE A 13 -2.75 10.10 -30.73
CA ILE A 13 -2.53 10.87 -31.98
C ILE A 13 -1.85 12.19 -31.63
N VAL A 14 -0.65 12.42 -32.15
CA VAL A 14 0.05 13.70 -31.99
C VAL A 14 -0.63 14.75 -32.87
N LEU A 15 -1.15 15.80 -32.24
CA LEU A 15 -1.81 16.91 -32.93
C LEU A 15 -0.79 17.96 -33.34
N TRP A 16 0.12 18.31 -32.42
CA TRP A 16 1.14 19.32 -32.66
C TRP A 16 2.35 19.12 -31.74
N CYS A 17 3.54 19.46 -32.22
CA CYS A 17 4.81 19.27 -31.52
C CYS A 17 5.77 20.42 -31.82
N PHE A 18 6.49 20.86 -30.78
CA PHE A 18 7.63 21.76 -30.84
C PHE A 18 8.86 21.06 -30.26
N GLN A 19 9.95 21.06 -31.03
CA GLN A 19 11.25 20.57 -30.62
C GLN A 19 12.24 21.74 -30.66
N GLY A 20 12.75 22.12 -29.48
CA GLY A 20 13.76 23.17 -29.34
C GLY A 20 15.18 22.65 -29.59
N THR A 21 15.40 21.34 -29.44
CA THR A 21 16.70 20.69 -29.64
C THR A 21 16.57 19.48 -30.57
N SER A 22 17.68 19.05 -31.18
CA SER A 22 17.73 17.91 -32.11
C SER A 22 17.65 16.54 -31.42
N GLN A 23 17.47 16.49 -30.10
CA GLN A 23 17.41 15.23 -29.35
C GLN A 23 16.05 14.55 -29.52
N ILE A 24 16.06 13.23 -29.58
CA ILE A 24 14.86 12.42 -29.77
C ILE A 24 14.19 12.21 -28.41
N PHE A 25 13.10 12.93 -28.14
CA PHE A 25 12.35 12.85 -26.87
C PHE A 25 11.27 11.75 -26.84
N THR A 26 11.25 10.83 -27.81
CA THR A 26 10.24 9.77 -27.85
C THR A 26 10.33 8.82 -26.65
N SER A 27 11.53 8.54 -26.14
CA SER A 27 11.71 7.66 -24.97
C SER A 27 11.13 8.28 -23.67
N PRO A 28 11.49 9.52 -23.27
CA PRO A 28 10.90 10.18 -22.10
C PRO A 28 9.37 10.36 -22.18
N VAL A 29 8.84 10.74 -23.35
CA VAL A 29 7.39 10.92 -23.54
C VAL A 29 6.66 9.58 -23.46
N ASN A 30 7.21 8.53 -24.08
CA ASN A 30 6.65 7.18 -23.95
C ASN A 30 6.72 6.66 -22.51
N ALA A 31 7.79 6.99 -21.78
CA ALA A 31 7.89 6.67 -20.36
C ALA A 31 6.78 7.36 -19.55
N LEU A 32 6.56 8.67 -19.75
CA LEU A 32 5.45 9.42 -19.13
C LEU A 32 4.08 8.83 -19.48
N ILE A 33 3.86 8.48 -20.75
CA ILE A 33 2.59 7.86 -21.19
C ILE A 33 2.39 6.53 -20.44
N ARG A 34 3.43 5.69 -20.36
CA ARG A 34 3.35 4.38 -19.69
C ARG A 34 3.26 4.44 -18.18
N SER A 35 3.85 5.45 -17.54
CA SER A 35 3.97 5.54 -16.09
C SER A 35 2.88 6.40 -15.45
N VAL A 36 2.39 7.44 -16.14
CA VAL A 36 1.46 8.42 -15.57
C VAL A 36 0.12 8.40 -16.29
N ILE A 37 0.10 8.55 -17.62
CA ILE A 37 -1.15 8.70 -18.39
C ILE A 37 -1.93 7.38 -18.46
N LEU A 38 -1.26 6.26 -18.77
CA LEU A 38 -1.88 4.93 -18.80
C LEU A 38 -2.11 4.33 -17.41
N GLN A 39 -1.45 4.87 -16.38
CA GLN A 39 -1.59 4.34 -15.02
C GLN A 39 -2.66 5.08 -14.21
N GLU A 40 -3.13 6.23 -14.66
CA GLU A 40 -4.04 7.14 -13.93
C GLU A 40 -3.59 7.42 -12.48
N ARG A 41 -2.30 7.17 -12.18
CA ARG A 41 -1.67 7.34 -10.86
C ARG A 41 -0.84 8.61 -10.90
N GLY A 42 -1.46 9.74 -10.59
CA GLY A 42 -0.74 11.01 -10.54
C GLY A 42 -1.63 12.15 -10.09
N VAL A 43 -1.62 12.43 -8.79
CA VAL A 43 -2.01 13.74 -8.23
C VAL A 43 -0.90 14.78 -8.48
N ASN A 44 0.32 14.32 -8.83
CA ASN A 44 1.49 15.17 -9.01
C ASN A 44 1.79 15.41 -10.49
N GLU A 45 1.74 16.66 -10.91
CA GLU A 45 1.95 17.14 -12.29
C GLU A 45 3.41 17.06 -12.78
N ASN A 46 4.33 16.52 -11.96
CA ASN A 46 5.77 16.48 -12.24
C ASN A 46 6.27 15.04 -12.34
N PHE A 47 6.88 14.69 -13.47
CA PHE A 47 7.57 13.42 -13.72
C PHE A 47 9.04 13.68 -14.07
N SER A 48 9.98 12.98 -13.44
CA SER A 48 11.41 13.14 -13.73
C SER A 48 11.97 11.88 -14.37
N TYR A 49 12.70 12.03 -15.48
CA TYR A 49 13.29 10.91 -16.22
C TYR A 49 14.63 11.34 -16.85
N GLU A 50 15.70 10.59 -16.57
CA GLU A 50 17.04 10.76 -17.19
C GLU A 50 17.57 12.21 -17.22
N GLY A 51 17.36 12.97 -16.13
CA GLY A 51 17.82 14.36 -16.03
C GLY A 51 16.90 15.41 -16.67
N LEU A 52 15.77 14.99 -17.24
CA LEU A 52 14.69 15.86 -17.69
C LEU A 52 13.54 15.85 -16.67
N THR A 53 12.87 16.99 -16.57
CA THR A 53 11.59 17.14 -15.87
C THR A 53 10.50 17.31 -16.91
N LEU A 54 9.52 16.42 -16.87
CA LEU A 54 8.30 16.48 -17.65
C LEU A 54 7.16 16.99 -16.78
N LYS A 55 6.49 18.04 -17.23
CA LYS A 55 5.20 18.46 -16.70
C LYS A 55 4.10 18.20 -17.71
N TYR A 56 2.88 17.96 -17.25
CA TYR A 56 1.76 17.73 -18.14
C TYR A 56 0.47 18.34 -17.60
N LYS A 57 -0.45 18.63 -18.52
CA LYS A 57 -1.82 19.06 -18.24
C LYS A 57 -2.79 18.21 -19.07
N LEU A 58 -3.86 17.74 -18.45
CA LEU A 58 -4.88 16.93 -19.09
C LEU A 58 -6.12 17.80 -19.40
N ASP A 59 -6.64 17.67 -20.61
CA ASP A 59 -7.94 18.18 -21.00
C ASP A 59 -8.90 17.01 -21.21
N ASN A 60 -9.87 16.89 -20.32
CA ASN A 60 -10.83 15.79 -20.34
C ASN A 60 -12.06 16.10 -21.21
N GLU A 61 -12.31 17.36 -21.55
CA GLU A 61 -13.41 17.79 -22.43
C GLU A 61 -13.14 17.33 -23.86
N PHE A 62 -11.91 17.55 -24.34
CA PHE A 62 -11.48 17.21 -25.71
C PHE A 62 -10.53 16.01 -25.79
N GLU A 63 -10.32 15.31 -24.67
CA GLU A 63 -9.42 14.17 -24.55
C GLU A 63 -7.99 14.48 -25.02
N LEU A 64 -7.43 15.62 -24.61
CA LEU A 64 -6.08 16.05 -24.97
C LEU A 64 -5.10 15.95 -23.80
N VAL A 65 -3.83 15.82 -24.14
CA VAL A 65 -2.70 15.84 -23.21
C VAL A 65 -1.69 16.86 -23.72
N PHE A 66 -1.33 17.80 -22.85
CA PHE A 66 -0.29 18.79 -23.08
C PHE A 66 0.92 18.38 -22.26
N VAL A 67 2.08 18.17 -22.89
CA VAL A 67 3.31 17.75 -22.21
C VAL A 67 4.43 18.71 -22.55
N VAL A 68 5.16 19.13 -21.52
CA VAL A 68 6.35 19.97 -21.64
C VAL A 68 7.53 19.28 -20.97
N ALA A 69 8.68 19.28 -21.63
CA ALA A 69 9.93 18.76 -21.07
C ALA A 69 11.02 19.83 -21.05
N TYR A 70 11.76 19.88 -19.95
CA TYR A 70 12.90 20.77 -19.76
C TYR A 70 13.94 20.13 -18.84
N GLN A 71 15.20 20.57 -18.94
CA GLN A 71 16.29 20.08 -18.09
C GLN A 71 16.03 20.27 -16.59
N LYS A 72 16.30 19.25 -15.79
CA LYS A 72 16.06 19.24 -14.33
C LYS A 72 16.83 20.32 -13.57
N ILE A 73 17.99 20.76 -14.08
CA ILE A 73 18.79 21.83 -13.47
C ILE A 73 18.09 23.20 -13.58
N LEU A 74 17.12 23.36 -14.48
CA LEU A 74 16.40 24.60 -14.69
C LEU A 74 15.11 24.62 -13.86
N GLN A 75 15.00 25.55 -12.91
CA GLN A 75 13.74 25.84 -12.22
C GLN A 75 12.95 26.88 -13.01
N LEU A 76 12.11 26.42 -13.94
CA LEU A 76 11.27 27.28 -14.76
C LEU A 76 9.93 27.56 -14.05
N SER A 77 9.82 28.70 -13.37
CA SER A 77 8.63 29.11 -12.62
C SER A 77 7.41 29.45 -13.49
N TYR A 78 7.61 29.67 -14.79
CA TYR A 78 6.55 30.05 -15.73
C TYR A 78 5.84 28.87 -16.39
N VAL A 79 6.31 27.63 -16.19
CA VAL A 79 5.84 26.46 -16.95
C VAL A 79 4.36 26.16 -16.71
N ASP A 80 3.89 26.31 -15.47
CA ASP A 80 2.50 25.99 -15.12
C ASP A 80 1.54 26.98 -15.80
N LYS A 81 1.85 28.28 -15.69
CA LYS A 81 1.14 29.34 -16.41
C LYS A 81 1.21 29.15 -17.93
N PHE A 82 2.36 28.73 -18.45
CA PHE A 82 2.53 28.47 -19.87
C PHE A 82 1.64 27.32 -20.35
N LEU A 83 1.55 26.22 -19.58
CA LEU A 83 0.64 25.12 -19.87
C LEU A 83 -0.82 25.59 -19.87
N ASP A 84 -1.21 26.45 -18.93
CA ASP A 84 -2.54 27.03 -18.86
C ASP A 84 -2.88 27.93 -20.07
N ASP A 85 -1.98 28.86 -20.40
CA ASP A 85 -2.18 29.82 -21.51
C ASP A 85 -2.22 29.08 -22.86
N VAL A 86 -1.34 28.09 -23.08
CA VAL A 86 -1.34 27.27 -24.30
C VAL A 86 -2.59 26.40 -24.39
N HIS A 87 -3.01 25.79 -23.28
CA HIS A 87 -4.22 24.97 -23.23
C HIS A 87 -5.46 25.79 -23.67
N LEU A 88 -5.64 26.98 -23.11
CA LEU A 88 -6.78 27.85 -23.43
C LEU A 88 -6.77 28.32 -24.90
N GLU A 89 -5.63 28.82 -25.39
CA GLU A 89 -5.50 29.32 -26.77
C GLU A 89 -5.65 28.20 -27.80
N PHE A 90 -5.09 27.01 -27.55
CA PHE A 90 -5.23 25.87 -28.44
C PHE A 90 -6.69 25.41 -28.53
N ARG A 91 -7.36 25.31 -27.38
CA ARG A 91 -8.78 24.94 -27.30
C ARG A 91 -9.66 25.93 -28.04
N ASP A 92 -9.46 27.22 -27.83
CA ASP A 92 -10.31 28.26 -28.40
C ASP A 92 -10.10 28.37 -29.93
N LYS A 93 -8.86 28.24 -30.41
CA LYS A 93 -8.55 28.25 -31.85
C LYS A 93 -9.12 27.03 -32.59
N TYR A 94 -9.00 25.84 -32.01
CA TYR A 94 -9.36 24.58 -32.66
C TYR A 94 -10.69 23.97 -32.21
N ARG A 95 -11.50 24.72 -31.44
CA ARG A 95 -12.76 24.24 -30.84
C ARG A 95 -13.68 23.50 -31.82
N LYS A 96 -13.80 23.99 -33.05
CA LYS A 96 -14.67 23.37 -34.08
C LYS A 96 -14.18 21.97 -34.49
N HIS A 97 -12.88 21.79 -34.66
CA HIS A 97 -12.27 20.50 -35.03
C HIS A 97 -12.28 19.54 -33.85
N LEU A 98 -12.00 20.04 -32.64
CA LEU A 98 -12.02 19.25 -31.41
C LEU A 98 -13.43 18.76 -31.04
N ASN A 99 -14.46 19.60 -31.22
CA ASN A 99 -15.86 19.19 -31.03
C ASN A 99 -16.31 18.10 -32.02
N ALA A 100 -15.75 18.08 -33.22
CA ALA A 100 -16.06 17.08 -34.25
C ALA A 100 -15.21 15.80 -34.09
N SER A 101 -14.33 15.74 -33.09
CA SER A 101 -13.33 14.68 -32.89
C SER A 101 -12.46 14.41 -34.12
N ASP A 102 -12.24 15.43 -34.95
CA ASP A 102 -11.44 15.32 -36.17
C ASP A 102 -9.95 15.58 -35.87
N PHE A 103 -9.29 14.57 -35.31
CA PHE A 103 -7.89 14.63 -34.89
C PHE A 103 -6.87 14.52 -36.04
N PHE A 104 -7.33 14.30 -37.29
CA PHE A 104 -6.45 14.15 -38.48
C PHE A 104 -6.33 15.45 -39.29
N SER A 105 -7.06 16.50 -38.91
CA SER A 105 -6.89 17.84 -39.47
C SER A 105 -5.47 18.40 -39.22
N SER A 106 -4.98 19.30 -40.07
CA SER A 106 -3.69 19.94 -39.84
C SER A 106 -3.79 21.01 -38.75
N TYR A 107 -3.13 20.80 -37.61
CA TYR A 107 -3.06 21.77 -36.52
C TYR A 107 -1.77 22.59 -36.63
N ASP A 108 -1.82 23.80 -37.20
CA ASP A 108 -0.68 24.72 -37.19
C ASP A 108 -0.77 25.71 -36.03
N PHE A 109 -0.05 25.40 -34.95
CA PHE A 109 -0.02 26.20 -33.73
C PHE A 109 1.33 26.93 -33.50
N SER A 110 2.18 26.96 -34.53
CA SER A 110 3.57 27.41 -34.39
C SER A 110 3.71 28.88 -34.01
N HIS A 111 2.91 29.76 -34.65
CA HIS A 111 2.98 31.20 -34.43
C HIS A 111 2.42 31.61 -33.06
N GLU A 112 1.26 31.08 -32.68
CA GLU A 112 0.64 31.33 -31.38
C GLU A 112 1.50 30.78 -30.24
N PHE A 113 2.05 29.57 -30.40
CA PHE A 113 2.96 28.99 -29.44
C PHE A 113 4.16 29.89 -29.16
N GLN A 114 4.84 30.39 -30.20
CA GLN A 114 5.99 31.28 -30.02
C GLN A 114 5.62 32.58 -29.31
N LYS A 115 4.43 33.12 -29.59
CA LYS A 115 3.91 34.33 -28.94
C LYS A 115 3.63 34.09 -27.45
N ILE A 116 3.03 32.96 -27.10
CA ILE A 116 2.74 32.58 -25.71
C ILE A 116 4.04 32.29 -24.97
N LEU A 117 4.96 31.53 -25.57
CA LEU A 117 6.26 31.20 -25.00
C LEU A 117 7.04 32.47 -24.65
N ARG A 118 7.18 33.42 -25.59
CA ARG A 118 7.85 34.71 -25.33
C ARG A 118 7.20 35.48 -24.19
N ARG A 119 5.87 35.56 -24.17
CA ARG A 119 5.13 36.26 -23.10
C ARG A 119 5.37 35.61 -21.73
N CYS A 120 5.42 34.28 -21.67
CA CYS A 120 5.66 33.55 -20.42
C CYS A 120 7.13 33.61 -19.98
N GLU A 121 8.08 33.59 -20.90
CA GLU A 121 9.50 33.81 -20.60
C GLU A 121 9.75 35.21 -20.05
N ASP A 122 9.13 36.25 -20.64
CA ASP A 122 9.20 37.61 -20.12
C ASP A 122 8.54 37.74 -18.74
N TYR A 123 7.43 37.00 -18.50
CA TYR A 123 6.80 36.93 -17.19
C TYR A 123 7.71 36.26 -16.15
N GLY A 124 8.36 35.15 -16.52
CA GLY A 124 9.35 34.47 -15.68
C GLY A 124 10.55 35.37 -15.36
N ARG A 125 11.04 36.13 -16.36
CA ARG A 125 12.13 37.10 -16.17
C ARG A 125 11.74 38.20 -15.18
N LYS A 126 10.53 38.78 -15.32
CA LYS A 126 10.00 39.78 -14.38
C LYS A 126 9.84 39.26 -12.96
N ILE A 127 9.48 37.99 -12.78
CA ILE A 127 9.42 37.36 -11.44
C ILE A 127 10.83 37.17 -10.87
N ALA A 128 11.79 36.77 -11.70
CA ALA A 128 13.18 36.60 -11.27
C ALA A 128 13.85 37.95 -10.92
N GLU A 129 13.48 39.03 -11.61
CA GLU A 129 13.95 40.40 -11.37
C GLU A 129 13.31 41.04 -10.13
N GLN A 130 12.15 40.54 -9.67
CA GLN A 130 11.57 41.03 -8.43
C GLN A 130 12.45 40.61 -7.25
N PRO A 131 12.85 41.55 -6.38
CA PRO A 131 13.61 41.19 -5.18
C PRO A 131 12.78 40.20 -4.38
N ARG A 132 13.34 39.03 -4.11
CA ARG A 132 12.69 38.00 -3.28
C ARG A 132 12.30 38.67 -1.97
N LYS A 133 11.01 38.94 -1.78
CA LYS A 133 10.49 39.36 -0.48
C LYS A 133 10.93 38.28 0.50
N MET A 134 11.75 38.66 1.48
CA MET A 134 12.10 37.74 2.56
C MET A 134 10.79 37.21 3.12
N ARG A 135 10.63 35.88 3.08
CA ARG A 135 9.45 35.23 3.65
C ARG A 135 9.30 35.74 5.07
N THR A 136 8.11 36.24 5.42
CA THR A 136 7.81 36.56 6.81
C THR A 136 7.96 35.30 7.63
N PHE A 137 8.32 35.46 8.92
CA PHE A 137 8.55 34.32 9.80
C PHE A 137 7.40 33.32 9.71
N ASP A 138 6.15 33.76 9.65
CA ASP A 138 4.92 32.94 9.56
C ASP A 138 4.79 32.10 8.27
N GLU A 139 5.45 32.49 7.19
CA GLU A 139 5.42 31.77 5.91
C GLU A 139 6.49 30.67 5.81
N SER A 140 7.45 30.66 6.74
CA SER A 140 8.52 29.66 6.78
C SER A 140 8.01 28.29 7.25
N LEU A 141 8.42 27.22 6.57
CA LEU A 141 8.10 25.84 7.01
C LEU A 141 8.61 25.53 8.43
N LYS A 142 9.65 26.25 8.90
CA LYS A 142 10.13 26.13 10.28
C LYS A 142 9.15 26.74 11.29
N SER A 143 8.52 27.89 10.99
CA SER A 143 7.57 28.52 11.92
C SER A 143 6.23 27.79 11.97
N LYS A 144 5.76 27.23 10.85
CA LYS A 144 4.54 26.39 10.83
C LYS A 144 4.69 25.16 11.74
N LYS A 145 5.89 24.58 11.83
CA LYS A 145 6.19 23.50 12.79
C LYS A 145 6.16 23.99 14.24
N THR A 146 6.68 25.20 14.52
CA THR A 146 6.67 25.78 15.87
C THR A 146 5.27 26.20 16.31
N VAL A 147 4.48 26.81 15.43
CA VAL A 147 3.09 27.22 15.69
C VAL A 147 2.18 26.01 15.85
N ALA A 148 2.32 24.98 15.00
CA ALA A 148 1.61 23.71 15.17
C ALA A 148 1.97 22.98 16.48
N SER A 149 3.18 23.17 17.00
CA SER A 149 3.58 22.63 18.31
C SER A 149 3.08 23.43 19.52
N MET A 150 2.61 24.68 19.31
CA MET A 150 2.07 25.57 20.35
C MET A 150 0.54 25.62 20.39
N ILE A 151 -0.15 25.19 19.34
CA ILE A 151 -1.62 25.05 19.35
C ILE A 151 -1.98 23.79 20.15
N GLU A 152 -2.13 23.93 21.46
CA GLU A 152 -2.86 22.93 22.27
C GLU A 152 -4.37 23.15 22.07
N ASN A 153 -4.98 22.31 21.25
CA ASN A 153 -6.44 22.16 21.25
C ASN A 153 -6.85 21.60 22.62
N LYS A 154 -7.65 22.37 23.37
CA LYS A 154 -8.11 22.03 24.73
C LYS A 154 -8.99 20.77 24.83
N ASN A 155 -9.17 20.02 23.75
CA ASN A 155 -10.03 18.83 23.67
C ASN A 155 -9.32 17.55 23.19
N ASP A 156 -8.03 17.54 22.88
CA ASP A 156 -7.33 16.29 22.53
C ASP A 156 -6.56 15.72 23.72
N THR A 157 -7.17 14.71 24.36
CA THR A 157 -6.48 13.83 25.29
C THR A 157 -5.94 12.63 24.54
N LYS A 158 -4.63 12.62 24.23
CA LYS A 158 -3.68 11.49 24.47
C LYS A 158 -2.32 11.63 23.76
N SER A 159 -1.28 11.34 24.56
CA SER A 159 0.08 10.83 24.26
C SER A 159 0.96 11.52 23.20
N LYS A 160 1.97 12.26 23.69
CA LYS A 160 3.18 12.68 22.97
C LYS A 160 4.25 11.59 23.06
N GLU A 161 4.68 11.01 21.95
CA GLU A 161 6.03 10.44 21.78
C GLU A 161 6.79 11.27 20.74
N LYS A 162 8.04 11.58 21.05
CA LYS A 162 8.95 12.43 20.25
C LYS A 162 9.78 11.53 19.33
N GLU A 163 9.74 11.80 18.03
CA GLU A 163 10.82 11.40 17.12
C GLU A 163 11.66 12.62 16.74
N ALA A 164 12.96 12.52 17.04
CA ALA A 164 13.98 13.44 16.57
C ALA A 164 14.54 12.92 15.24
N ILE A 165 14.37 13.68 14.16
CA ILE A 165 15.06 13.42 12.89
C ILE A 165 16.11 14.51 12.69
N LYS A 166 17.35 14.04 12.70
CA LYS A 166 18.59 14.76 12.41
C LYS A 166 18.81 14.63 10.90
N ASN A 167 18.59 15.71 10.14
CA ASN A 167 19.06 15.77 8.76
C ASN A 167 20.44 16.41 8.75
N THR A 168 21.44 15.55 8.59
CA THR A 168 22.73 15.88 7.98
C THR A 168 22.54 15.87 6.47
N ASP A 169 22.60 17.04 5.85
CA ASP A 169 22.98 17.15 4.45
C ASP A 169 24.26 18.00 4.44
N ASP A 170 25.38 17.28 4.32
CA ASP A 170 26.58 17.77 3.66
C ASP A 170 26.20 18.04 2.20
N ASP A 171 26.39 19.27 1.75
CA ASP A 171 26.83 19.49 0.37
C ASP A 171 27.78 20.69 0.36
N SER A 172 29.06 20.34 0.48
CA SER A 172 30.19 21.12 0.06
C SER A 172 30.22 21.12 -1.46
N THR A 173 30.10 22.28 -2.10
CA THR A 173 30.83 22.49 -3.35
C THR A 173 31.22 23.97 -3.49
N GLU A 174 32.53 24.11 -3.56
CA GLU A 174 33.35 25.26 -3.86
C GLU A 174 32.87 26.03 -5.08
N SER A 175 32.93 27.36 -4.98
CA SER A 175 33.22 28.21 -6.14
C SER A 175 34.28 29.21 -5.71
N GLU A 176 35.47 28.99 -6.26
CA GLU A 176 36.55 29.96 -6.38
C GLU A 176 36.09 31.05 -7.36
N ASP A 177 36.25 32.32 -6.98
CA ASP A 177 36.75 33.32 -7.91
C ASP A 177 37.34 34.53 -7.16
N ASP A 178 38.43 35.00 -7.73
CA ASP A 178 39.57 35.68 -7.12
C ASP A 178 39.55 37.21 -7.34
N SER A 179 40.51 37.91 -6.71
CA SER A 179 40.92 39.33 -6.85
C SER A 179 40.13 40.39 -6.03
N ASP A 180 40.75 41.36 -5.35
CA ASP A 180 42.15 41.75 -5.16
C ASP A 180 42.25 42.74 -3.97
N TYR A 181 43.49 42.97 -3.52
CA TYR A 181 44.03 44.07 -2.67
C TYR A 181 44.56 43.71 -1.26
N GLU A 182 45.87 43.44 -1.23
CA GLU A 182 46.79 43.50 -0.09
C GLU A 182 47.18 44.95 0.28
N PHE A 183 47.32 45.25 1.58
CA PHE A 183 48.58 45.70 2.23
C PHE A 183 48.44 45.71 3.77
N GLY A 184 49.42 45.12 4.50
CA GLY A 184 49.44 44.84 5.96
C GLY A 184 49.72 46.03 6.91
N PRO A 185 50.43 45.88 8.07
CA PRO A 185 50.81 44.68 8.84
C PRO A 185 50.33 44.71 10.34
N LYS A 186 50.48 43.56 11.03
CA LYS A 186 50.17 43.30 12.46
C LYS A 186 51.05 44.08 13.45
N PRO A 187 50.56 44.28 14.69
CA PRO A 187 51.08 43.49 15.83
C PRO A 187 49.97 43.16 16.85
N ASP A 188 50.17 42.50 17.98
CA ASP A 188 50.88 41.28 18.36
C ASP A 188 50.32 40.89 19.75
N VAL A 189 50.46 39.63 20.09
CA VAL A 189 49.80 38.88 21.16
C VAL A 189 50.44 39.13 22.53
N ASN A 190 49.62 39.21 23.59
CA ASN A 190 49.96 38.92 25.00
C ASN A 190 48.64 38.86 25.78
N LYS A 191 48.33 37.94 26.70
CA LYS A 191 49.05 36.84 27.37
C LYS A 191 47.97 36.07 28.15
N LEU A 192 48.07 34.75 28.25
CA LEU A 192 48.22 34.02 29.52
C LEU A 192 48.29 32.48 29.27
N PRO A 193 49.09 31.71 30.05
CA PRO A 193 49.68 30.44 29.61
C PRO A 193 49.25 29.20 30.43
N LEU A 194 49.34 28.04 29.76
CA LEU A 194 50.02 26.75 30.05
C LEU A 194 50.15 26.14 31.47
N SER A 195 49.74 24.85 31.52
CA SER A 195 50.41 23.60 31.98
C SER A 195 51.11 23.46 33.36
N ASN A 196 50.77 22.40 34.12
CA ASN A 196 51.61 21.19 34.42
C ASN A 196 51.17 20.45 35.71
N LYS A 197 51.24 19.12 35.69
CA LYS A 197 51.36 18.21 36.88
C LYS A 197 52.87 18.06 37.25
N PRO A 198 53.29 17.33 38.32
CA PRO A 198 52.70 16.94 39.62
C PRO A 198 53.64 17.22 40.85
N MET A 199 53.17 16.92 42.09
CA MET A 199 53.88 16.26 43.25
C MET A 199 53.50 16.83 44.64
N ASP A 200 53.08 15.89 45.49
CA ASP A 200 53.30 15.67 46.93
C ASP A 200 52.78 16.60 48.06
N ASN A 201 51.94 15.95 48.89
CA ASN A 201 51.83 15.91 50.36
C ASN A 201 51.30 17.07 51.24
N GLU A 202 50.38 16.62 52.13
CA GLU A 202 50.03 17.05 53.50
C GLU A 202 48.88 18.04 53.77
N GLU A 203 47.81 17.44 54.35
CA GLU A 203 46.92 17.86 55.46
C GLU A 203 46.24 19.25 55.49
N ASN A 204 44.91 19.28 55.30
CA ASN A 204 43.89 19.47 56.38
C ASN A 204 42.45 19.74 55.88
N GLY A 205 41.45 19.11 56.54
CA GLY A 205 40.01 19.47 56.71
C GLY A 205 39.10 19.50 55.47
N ILE A 206 38.09 18.65 55.24
CA ILE A 206 36.86 18.29 55.98
C ILE A 206 36.03 19.51 56.44
N GLU A 207 34.98 19.85 55.67
CA GLU A 207 33.61 20.19 56.14
C GLU A 207 32.76 20.72 54.97
N GLU A 208 31.92 19.89 54.31
CA GLU A 208 30.75 20.40 53.55
C GLU A 208 29.67 19.34 53.19
N SER A 209 29.66 18.16 53.82
CA SER A 209 28.71 17.08 53.51
C SER A 209 27.39 17.09 54.32
N GLU A 210 27.19 18.04 55.24
CA GLU A 210 26.01 18.05 56.13
C GLU A 210 24.77 18.80 55.58
N SER A 211 24.94 19.68 54.59
CA SER A 211 23.84 20.50 54.05
C SER A 211 22.90 19.72 53.13
N VAL A 212 23.44 18.73 52.40
CA VAL A 212 22.72 17.95 51.38
C VAL A 212 21.83 16.86 52.00
N LEU A 213 22.21 16.30 53.16
CA LEU A 213 21.42 15.29 53.88
C LEU A 213 20.21 15.89 54.61
N LYS A 214 20.30 17.14 55.09
CA LYS A 214 19.19 17.87 55.73
C LYS A 214 18.07 18.26 54.76
N MET A 215 18.37 18.48 53.48
CA MET A 215 17.34 18.79 52.47
C MET A 215 16.57 17.54 52.01
N ARG A 216 17.23 16.37 51.94
CA ARG A 216 16.57 15.11 51.59
C ARG A 216 15.57 14.63 52.66
N SER A 217 15.86 14.81 53.94
CA SER A 217 14.97 14.38 55.03
C SER A 217 13.70 15.24 55.16
N LYS A 218 13.79 16.55 54.89
CA LYS A 218 12.62 17.45 54.87
C LYS A 218 11.65 17.19 53.72
N PHE A 219 12.12 16.61 52.61
CA PHE A 219 11.28 16.27 51.47
C PHE A 219 10.44 15.01 51.71
N LEU A 220 11.03 13.97 52.33
CA LEU A 220 10.27 12.75 52.70
C LEU A 220 9.21 13.01 53.78
N GLN A 221 9.45 13.93 54.70
CA GLN A 221 8.51 14.22 55.80
C GLN A 221 7.25 15.00 55.36
N LYS A 222 7.25 15.58 54.15
CA LYS A 222 6.13 16.37 53.60
C LYS A 222 5.13 15.52 52.79
N GLN A 223 5.46 14.28 52.44
CA GLN A 223 4.54 13.37 51.73
C GLN A 223 3.63 12.55 52.66
N SER A 224 3.82 12.61 53.99
CA SER A 224 3.10 11.75 54.94
C SER A 224 1.98 12.45 55.73
N LYS A 225 1.43 13.59 55.28
CA LYS A 225 0.29 14.25 55.95
C LYS A 225 -0.72 14.85 54.97
N GLY A 226 -1.60 13.99 54.43
CA GLY A 226 -2.92 14.34 53.91
C GLY A 226 -4.01 13.82 54.86
N LYS A 227 -5.02 14.65 55.13
CA LYS A 227 -5.99 14.60 56.25
C LYS A 227 -6.91 13.36 56.29
N LYS A 228 -7.22 12.90 57.52
CA LYS A 228 -8.36 12.04 57.86
C LYS A 228 -9.62 12.89 58.10
N ALA A 229 -10.75 12.51 57.48
CA ALA A 229 -12.09 12.85 57.94
C ALA A 229 -13.08 11.70 57.62
N ASP A 230 -13.63 11.12 58.69
CA ASP A 230 -14.84 10.30 58.90
C ASP A 230 -15.29 9.21 57.90
N LEU A 231 -15.04 7.96 58.32
CA LEU A 231 -15.72 6.75 57.84
C LEU A 231 -16.82 6.35 58.84
N LYS A 232 -18.09 6.58 58.49
CA LYS A 232 -19.24 5.89 59.08
C LYS A 232 -19.18 4.40 58.69
N LYS A 233 -19.35 3.52 59.69
CA LYS A 233 -19.54 2.06 59.49
C LYS A 233 -20.82 1.82 58.69
N SER A 234 -20.69 1.12 57.57
CA SER A 234 -21.77 0.42 56.86
C SER A 234 -21.44 -1.09 56.81
N PRO A 235 -22.44 -1.98 56.72
CA PRO A 235 -22.31 -3.37 57.18
C PRO A 235 -21.51 -4.24 56.19
N ALA A 236 -20.87 -5.28 56.74
CA ALA A 236 -20.08 -6.26 55.99
C ALA A 236 -20.88 -6.96 54.88
N PRO A 237 -20.34 -7.09 53.65
CA PRO A 237 -20.90 -8.00 52.67
C PRO A 237 -20.51 -9.44 53.03
N LYS A 238 -21.49 -10.33 53.06
CA LYS A 238 -21.28 -11.78 53.19
C LYS A 238 -20.40 -12.28 52.05
N ASP A 239 -19.44 -13.14 52.39
CA ASP A 239 -18.63 -13.92 51.45
C ASP A 239 -19.53 -14.62 50.42
N LYS A 240 -19.46 -14.13 49.17
CA LYS A 240 -19.83 -14.92 47.99
C LYS A 240 -18.57 -15.01 47.15
N SER A 241 -17.93 -16.17 47.21
CA SER A 241 -16.89 -16.57 46.27
C SER A 241 -17.35 -16.26 44.84
N LYS A 242 -16.56 -15.46 44.10
CA LYS A 242 -16.82 -15.21 42.69
C LYS A 242 -16.74 -16.54 41.95
N LYS A 243 -17.88 -17.08 41.52
CA LYS A 243 -17.90 -18.21 40.60
C LYS A 243 -17.33 -17.74 39.25
N PRO A 244 -16.38 -18.46 38.64
CA PRO A 244 -15.92 -18.14 37.30
C PRO A 244 -17.11 -18.23 36.34
N ARG A 245 -17.17 -17.30 35.38
CA ARG A 245 -18.15 -17.36 34.29
C ARG A 245 -17.76 -18.50 33.37
N ILE A 246 -18.60 -19.52 33.27
CA ILE A 246 -18.46 -20.64 32.35
C ILE A 246 -19.25 -20.26 31.10
N TRP A 247 -18.60 -20.26 29.93
CA TRP A 247 -19.30 -20.16 28.65
C TRP A 247 -20.02 -21.49 28.39
N ASP A 248 -21.21 -21.44 27.80
CA ASP A 248 -22.02 -22.64 27.52
C ASP A 248 -21.33 -23.64 26.55
N CYS A 249 -20.18 -23.28 25.97
CA CYS A 249 -19.33 -24.13 25.12
C CYS A 249 -17.97 -24.47 25.75
N ALA A 250 -17.77 -24.25 27.05
CA ALA A 250 -16.54 -24.65 27.72
C ALA A 250 -16.56 -26.17 27.98
N GLY A 251 -15.74 -26.90 27.24
CA GLY A 251 -15.53 -28.34 27.42
C GLY A 251 -15.15 -28.71 28.85
N SER A 252 -15.39 -29.97 29.23
CA SER A 252 -15.23 -30.41 30.61
C SER A 252 -13.75 -30.58 31.00
N ALA A 253 -13.42 -30.47 32.28
CA ALA A 253 -12.06 -30.70 32.78
C ALA A 253 -11.51 -32.12 32.48
N LYS A 254 -12.38 -33.09 32.14
CA LYS A 254 -11.99 -34.43 31.68
C LYS A 254 -11.55 -34.46 30.22
N GLU A 255 -12.00 -33.51 29.40
CA GLU A 255 -11.58 -33.37 28.00
C GLU A 255 -10.21 -32.70 27.92
N ALA A 256 -9.88 -31.82 28.87
CA ALA A 256 -8.55 -31.21 28.95
C ALA A 256 -7.41 -32.23 29.11
N THR A 257 -7.65 -33.36 29.79
CA THR A 257 -6.68 -34.44 29.92
C THR A 257 -6.58 -35.33 28.67
N VAL A 258 -7.62 -35.37 27.85
CA VAL A 258 -7.61 -36.07 26.55
C VAL A 258 -6.90 -35.24 25.48
N LEU A 259 -6.86 -33.92 25.65
CA LEU A 259 -6.22 -32.96 24.74
C LEU A 259 -4.77 -32.61 25.12
N ASP A 260 -4.22 -33.24 26.18
CA ASP A 260 -2.83 -33.04 26.62
C ASP A 260 -1.87 -34.01 25.92
N PHE A 261 -1.27 -33.54 24.81
CA PHE A 261 -0.32 -34.31 24.00
C PHE A 261 1.13 -34.27 24.51
N SER A 262 1.38 -33.72 25.70
CA SER A 262 2.73 -33.47 26.21
C SER A 262 3.38 -34.66 26.94
N LYS A 263 2.62 -35.72 27.26
CA LYS A 263 3.12 -36.86 28.04
C LYS A 263 3.61 -38.01 27.15
N LYS A 264 4.88 -38.37 27.31
CA LYS A 264 5.48 -39.59 26.75
C LYS A 264 5.17 -40.80 27.63
N GLY A 265 4.77 -41.92 27.03
CA GLY A 265 4.57 -43.20 27.73
C GLY A 265 5.90 -43.85 28.17
N GLU A 266 5.83 -44.73 29.17
CA GLU A 266 6.99 -45.35 29.85
C GLU A 266 7.90 -46.24 28.97
N ASN A 267 7.54 -46.49 27.71
CA ASN A 267 8.37 -47.26 26.76
C ASN A 267 8.88 -46.47 25.55
N GLY A 268 8.81 -45.13 25.57
CA GLY A 268 9.40 -44.30 24.50
C GLY A 268 8.64 -44.29 23.16
N GLU A 269 7.59 -45.11 23.00
CA GLU A 269 6.62 -45.00 21.92
C GLU A 269 5.46 -44.06 22.30
N SER A 270 5.06 -43.21 21.37
CA SER A 270 3.89 -42.35 21.52
C SER A 270 2.62 -43.20 21.58
N ILE A 271 1.94 -43.20 22.72
CA ILE A 271 0.61 -43.80 22.86
C ILE A 271 -0.37 -42.91 22.09
N ALA A 272 -0.61 -43.26 20.82
CA ALA A 272 -1.78 -42.79 20.10
C ALA A 272 -3.00 -43.49 20.70
N ASN A 273 -3.60 -42.89 21.72
CA ASN A 273 -4.93 -43.29 22.18
C ASN A 273 -5.95 -42.91 21.09
N GLY A 274 -6.15 -43.79 20.12
CA GLY A 274 -7.42 -44.03 19.43
C GLY A 274 -8.15 -42.83 18.82
N PHE A 275 -7.46 -41.74 18.49
CA PHE A 275 -7.99 -40.69 17.63
C PHE A 275 -7.25 -40.79 16.29
N GLU A 276 -7.69 -41.70 15.44
CA GLU A 276 -7.53 -41.47 14.01
C GLU A 276 -8.39 -40.23 13.70
N PRO A 277 -7.79 -39.10 13.27
CA PRO A 277 -8.61 -38.00 12.78
C PRO A 277 -9.40 -38.58 11.63
N SER A 278 -10.74 -38.52 11.70
CA SER A 278 -11.55 -38.91 10.56
C SER A 278 -11.01 -38.15 9.34
N GLU A 279 -10.66 -38.90 8.29
CA GLU A 279 -10.11 -38.35 7.04
C GLU A 279 -11.05 -37.33 6.37
N GLU A 280 -12.27 -37.20 6.90
CA GLU A 280 -13.39 -36.37 6.48
C GLU A 280 -13.26 -34.88 6.89
N ALA A 281 -12.28 -34.48 7.70
CA ALA A 281 -12.27 -33.14 8.30
C ALA A 281 -11.65 -32.00 7.45
N PHE A 282 -10.90 -32.31 6.37
CA PHE A 282 -10.15 -31.29 5.62
C PHE A 282 -10.55 -31.15 4.14
N CYS A 283 -11.07 -32.21 3.53
CA CYS A 283 -11.59 -32.27 2.18
C CYS A 283 -12.21 -33.66 1.96
N ASP A 284 -13.41 -33.76 1.40
CA ASP A 284 -13.94 -35.08 1.01
C ASP A 284 -13.05 -35.66 -0.10
N ARG A 285 -12.68 -36.95 -0.02
CA ARG A 285 -11.97 -37.65 -1.12
C ARG A 285 -12.66 -37.51 -2.48
N MET A 286 -13.95 -37.20 -2.47
CA MET A 286 -14.78 -36.95 -3.64
C MET A 286 -14.48 -35.62 -4.35
N GLU A 287 -13.69 -34.72 -3.77
CA GLU A 287 -13.25 -33.46 -4.40
C GLU A 287 -11.92 -33.55 -5.14
N VAL A 288 -11.15 -34.62 -4.94
CA VAL A 288 -9.90 -34.92 -5.64
C VAL A 288 -10.17 -35.11 -7.15
N GLY A 289 -9.35 -34.49 -7.99
CA GLY A 289 -9.47 -34.47 -9.46
C GLY A 289 -10.36 -33.37 -10.03
N LYS A 290 -11.10 -32.61 -9.21
CA LYS A 290 -12.00 -31.54 -9.66
C LYS A 290 -11.31 -30.18 -9.85
N TYR A 291 -10.04 -30.05 -9.46
CA TYR A 291 -9.31 -28.77 -9.42
C TYR A 291 -8.18 -28.68 -10.45
N ARG A 292 -8.27 -29.46 -11.54
CA ARG A 292 -7.41 -29.34 -12.72
C ARG A 292 -7.62 -28.01 -13.44
N GLY A 293 -6.53 -27.34 -13.79
CA GLY A 293 -6.52 -26.08 -14.50
C GLY A 293 -6.60 -24.83 -13.59
N PRO A 294 -6.99 -23.67 -14.14
CA PRO A 294 -7.04 -22.42 -13.39
C PRO A 294 -8.10 -22.48 -12.27
N VAL A 295 -7.79 -21.89 -11.12
CA VAL A 295 -8.69 -21.86 -9.97
C VAL A 295 -9.99 -21.14 -10.31
N LYS A 296 -11.12 -21.70 -9.89
CA LYS A 296 -12.47 -21.12 -10.04
C LYS A 296 -12.50 -19.68 -9.49
N ARG A 297 -13.17 -18.79 -10.21
CA ARG A 297 -13.32 -17.38 -9.80
C ARG A 297 -14.26 -17.27 -8.61
N VAL A 298 -14.07 -16.25 -7.78
CA VAL A 298 -15.05 -15.85 -6.78
C VAL A 298 -16.33 -15.42 -7.51
N GLU A 299 -17.42 -16.09 -7.22
CA GLU A 299 -18.76 -15.73 -7.66
C GLU A 299 -19.45 -14.97 -6.52
N THR A 300 -19.95 -13.78 -6.81
CA THR A 300 -20.93 -13.09 -5.95
C THR A 300 -22.31 -13.47 -6.47
N SER A 301 -23.25 -13.78 -5.58
CA SER A 301 -24.62 -14.16 -5.95
C SER A 301 -25.25 -13.11 -6.86
N GLU A 302 -25.26 -13.37 -8.17
CA GLU A 302 -25.96 -12.57 -9.20
C GLU A 302 -27.49 -12.79 -9.15
N SER A 303 -28.01 -13.45 -8.11
CA SER A 303 -29.42 -13.82 -7.97
C SER A 303 -30.18 -12.92 -6.98
N GLU A 304 -30.07 -11.61 -7.14
CA GLU A 304 -31.12 -10.68 -6.69
C GLU A 304 -31.24 -9.59 -7.75
N SER A 305 -32.26 -9.77 -8.58
CA SER A 305 -32.97 -8.78 -9.41
C SER A 305 -32.31 -7.40 -9.54
N GLU A 306 -32.01 -7.05 -10.80
CA GLU A 306 -31.98 -5.67 -11.29
C GLU A 306 -33.34 -5.00 -11.03
N GLU A 307 -33.58 -4.55 -9.79
CA GLU A 307 -34.49 -3.44 -9.53
C GLU A 307 -33.61 -2.24 -9.23
N SER A 308 -33.41 -1.42 -10.26
CA SER A 308 -32.93 -0.06 -10.13
C SER A 308 -33.95 0.73 -9.32
N GLU A 309 -33.84 0.69 -7.99
CA GLU A 309 -34.36 1.77 -7.15
C GLU A 309 -33.45 2.98 -7.39
N ASP A 310 -33.80 3.75 -8.42
CA ASP A 310 -33.36 5.13 -8.55
C ASP A 310 -33.91 5.90 -7.35
N GLU A 311 -33.20 5.90 -6.22
CA GLU A 311 -33.40 6.92 -5.20
C GLU A 311 -33.01 8.27 -5.81
N GLU A 312 -33.98 8.98 -6.37
CA GLU A 312 -33.87 10.39 -6.66
C GLU A 312 -33.52 11.13 -5.36
N ILE A 313 -32.25 11.52 -5.23
CA ILE A 313 -31.76 12.36 -4.15
C ILE A 313 -32.34 13.76 -4.33
N GLU A 314 -33.54 14.00 -3.79
CA GLU A 314 -34.10 15.33 -3.65
C GLU A 314 -33.28 16.15 -2.63
N VAL A 315 -32.50 17.10 -3.14
CA VAL A 315 -31.90 18.16 -2.31
C VAL A 315 -33.01 19.11 -1.85
N LYS A 316 -33.57 18.89 -0.66
CA LYS A 316 -34.56 19.78 -0.05
C LYS A 316 -33.96 21.15 0.28
N LYS A 317 -34.17 22.13 -0.61
CA LYS A 317 -34.13 23.55 -0.24
C LYS A 317 -35.46 23.94 0.42
N LYS A 318 -35.38 24.48 1.64
CA LYS A 318 -36.50 25.13 2.32
C LYS A 318 -36.94 26.36 1.52
N GLY A 319 -38.21 26.43 1.13
CA GLY A 319 -38.81 27.61 0.50
C GLY A 319 -40.29 27.43 0.17
N GLN A 320 -41.12 28.05 1.00
CA GLN A 320 -42.57 28.31 0.96
C GLN A 320 -43.37 28.07 -0.33
N THR A 321 -44.59 27.59 -0.08
CA THR A 321 -45.71 27.33 -0.98
C THR A 321 -46.28 28.56 -1.69
N LYS A 322 -46.55 28.43 -3.00
CA LYS A 322 -47.85 28.75 -3.64
C LYS A 322 -47.86 28.28 -5.11
N ALA A 323 -48.92 27.54 -5.45
CA ALA A 323 -49.20 27.00 -6.78
C ALA A 323 -49.73 28.08 -7.75
N TYR A 324 -49.41 27.96 -9.04
CA TYR A 324 -50.29 28.10 -10.22
C TYR A 324 -49.42 28.07 -11.50
N GLY A 325 -49.71 27.17 -12.45
CA GLY A 325 -49.19 27.27 -13.84
C GLY A 325 -48.48 26.03 -14.41
N MET A 326 -49.19 24.92 -14.57
CA MET A 326 -48.79 23.85 -15.50
C MET A 326 -48.92 24.36 -16.94
N PHE A 327 -47.86 24.90 -17.57
CA PHE A 327 -47.70 24.97 -19.05
C PHE A 327 -46.33 25.49 -19.52
N ASN A 328 -45.27 25.46 -18.68
CA ASN A 328 -43.91 25.87 -19.09
C ASN A 328 -42.85 24.74 -18.99
N MET A 329 -43.29 23.49 -18.84
CA MET A 329 -42.42 22.33 -18.57
C MET A 329 -42.03 21.54 -19.83
N PHE A 330 -41.83 22.23 -20.97
CA PHE A 330 -41.33 21.63 -22.21
C PHE A 330 -40.30 22.50 -22.95
N LYS A 331 -39.69 23.48 -22.27
CA LYS A 331 -38.75 24.40 -22.93
C LYS A 331 -37.51 24.74 -22.10
N GLY A 332 -36.92 23.75 -21.43
CA GLY A 332 -35.66 23.95 -20.74
C GLY A 332 -35.06 22.72 -20.11
N LEU A 333 -34.65 21.71 -20.90
CA LEU A 333 -33.60 20.77 -20.49
C LEU A 333 -33.08 19.87 -21.64
N VAL A 334 -32.99 20.41 -22.86
CA VAL A 334 -32.08 19.87 -23.88
C VAL A 334 -30.89 20.81 -23.94
N GLY A 335 -30.10 20.79 -22.86
CA GLY A 335 -28.83 21.48 -22.77
C GLY A 335 -27.79 20.45 -22.37
N GLN A 336 -26.82 20.24 -23.24
CA GLN A 336 -25.55 19.61 -22.90
C GLN A 336 -25.04 20.25 -21.60
N LYS A 337 -25.16 19.53 -20.49
CA LYS A 337 -24.79 20.06 -19.17
C LYS A 337 -23.33 19.71 -18.94
N ASN A 338 -22.49 20.75 -18.96
CA ASN A 338 -21.08 20.59 -18.63
C ASN A 338 -20.97 20.16 -17.17
N VAL A 339 -20.15 19.14 -16.94
CA VAL A 339 -19.91 18.60 -15.61
C VAL A 339 -18.91 19.50 -14.89
N THR A 340 -19.39 20.25 -13.89
CA THR A 340 -18.53 21.08 -13.03
C THR A 340 -18.24 20.38 -11.72
N ARG A 341 -17.10 20.71 -11.11
CA ARG A 341 -16.64 20.10 -9.86
C ARG A 341 -17.64 20.27 -8.71
N GLU A 342 -18.30 21.42 -8.62
CA GLU A 342 -19.32 21.70 -7.59
C GLU A 342 -20.55 20.82 -7.74
N SER A 343 -20.89 20.42 -8.97
CA SER A 343 -22.04 19.55 -9.25
C SER A 343 -21.79 18.09 -8.88
N ILE A 344 -20.53 17.65 -8.91
CA ILE A 344 -20.13 16.26 -8.65
C ILE A 344 -19.78 16.05 -7.17
N GLN A 345 -19.22 17.05 -6.49
CA GLN A 345 -18.73 16.94 -5.11
C GLN A 345 -19.70 16.24 -4.14
N PRO A 346 -21.00 16.60 -4.04
CA PRO A 346 -21.89 15.96 -3.08
C PRO A 346 -22.14 14.47 -3.39
N ILE A 347 -21.99 14.06 -4.65
CA ILE A 347 -22.11 12.65 -5.06
C ILE A 347 -20.85 11.89 -4.67
N LEU A 348 -19.67 12.49 -4.90
CA LEU A 348 -18.39 11.90 -4.50
C LEU A 348 -18.24 11.74 -3.00
N ASP A 349 -18.74 12.69 -2.21
CA ASP A 349 -18.71 12.59 -0.75
C ASP A 349 -19.54 11.39 -0.27
N LYS A 350 -20.74 11.19 -0.84
CA LYS A 350 -21.56 10.01 -0.56
C LYS A 350 -20.90 8.70 -0.98
N LEU A 351 -20.30 8.67 -2.17
CA LEU A 351 -19.59 7.48 -2.67
C LEU A 351 -18.33 7.17 -1.85
N LYS A 352 -17.63 8.21 -1.38
CA LYS A 352 -16.50 8.08 -0.46
C LYS A 352 -16.95 7.44 0.84
N ASP A 353 -18.00 7.96 1.47
CA ASP A 353 -18.54 7.41 2.71
C ASP A 353 -19.00 5.95 2.53
N HIS A 354 -19.60 5.63 1.38
CA HIS A 354 -19.98 4.28 1.02
C HIS A 354 -18.78 3.33 0.93
N MET A 355 -17.73 3.72 0.19
CA MET A 355 -16.50 2.93 0.07
C MET A 355 -15.83 2.70 1.43
N ILE A 356 -15.78 3.74 2.28
CA ILE A 356 -15.24 3.62 3.65
C ILE A 356 -16.09 2.66 4.47
N GLY A 357 -17.43 2.75 4.39
CA GLY A 357 -18.36 1.82 5.04
C GLY A 357 -18.15 0.36 4.62
N LYS A 358 -17.69 0.14 3.38
CA LYS A 358 -17.34 -1.17 2.80
C LYS A 358 -15.87 -1.55 2.99
N ASN A 359 -15.19 -0.94 3.96
CA ASN A 359 -13.81 -1.25 4.37
C ASN A 359 -12.72 -0.86 3.34
N VAL A 360 -12.96 0.15 2.50
CA VAL A 360 -11.88 0.80 1.72
C VAL A 360 -11.14 1.78 2.63
N ALA A 361 -9.81 1.81 2.56
CA ALA A 361 -9.03 2.74 3.36
C ALA A 361 -9.36 4.20 3.00
N ALA A 362 -9.52 5.06 4.01
CA ALA A 362 -10.08 6.41 3.82
C ALA A 362 -9.26 7.27 2.84
N ASP A 363 -7.93 7.27 2.98
CA ASP A 363 -7.02 7.98 2.06
C ASP A 363 -7.10 7.44 0.62
N ILE A 364 -7.40 6.15 0.45
CA ILE A 364 -7.56 5.53 -0.87
C ILE A 364 -8.91 5.91 -1.48
N ALA A 365 -9.98 5.91 -0.69
CA ALA A 365 -11.29 6.39 -1.10
C ALA A 365 -11.23 7.86 -1.55
N ASP A 366 -10.52 8.71 -0.80
CA ASP A 366 -10.26 10.11 -1.16
C ASP A 366 -9.56 10.25 -2.51
N LYS A 367 -8.45 9.54 -2.70
CA LYS A 367 -7.68 9.57 -3.95
C LYS A 367 -8.48 9.06 -5.14
N LEU A 368 -9.30 8.03 -4.96
CA LEU A 368 -10.18 7.51 -6.00
C LEU A 368 -11.25 8.52 -6.39
N CYS A 369 -11.92 9.15 -5.41
CA CYS A 369 -12.91 10.19 -5.68
C CYS A 369 -12.30 11.40 -6.38
N GLU A 370 -11.10 11.83 -5.99
CA GLU A 370 -10.38 12.93 -6.66
C GLU A 370 -10.01 12.60 -8.11
N SER A 371 -9.54 11.37 -8.35
CA SER A 371 -9.24 10.88 -9.70
C SER A 371 -10.49 10.88 -10.59
N VAL A 372 -11.64 10.44 -10.05
CA VAL A 372 -12.92 10.47 -10.76
C VAL A 372 -13.41 11.90 -11.00
N ALA A 373 -13.27 12.79 -10.00
CA ALA A 373 -13.61 14.21 -10.14
C ALA A 373 -12.85 14.84 -11.31
N THR A 374 -11.53 14.67 -11.31
CA THR A 374 -10.64 15.17 -12.35
C THR A 374 -11.06 14.62 -13.71
N LYS A 375 -11.33 13.31 -13.82
CA LYS A 375 -11.70 12.64 -15.08
C LYS A 375 -13.03 13.11 -15.68
N LEU A 376 -13.97 13.54 -14.83
CA LEU A 376 -15.30 13.98 -15.24
C LEU A 376 -15.42 15.49 -15.43
N GLU A 377 -14.54 16.27 -14.80
CA GLU A 377 -14.53 17.72 -14.94
C GLU A 377 -14.36 18.14 -16.41
N GLY A 378 -15.28 18.98 -16.89
CA GLY A 378 -15.30 19.46 -18.27
C GLY A 378 -15.96 18.51 -19.28
N LYS A 379 -16.28 17.26 -18.92
CA LYS A 379 -16.98 16.36 -19.84
C LYS A 379 -18.42 16.80 -20.08
N VAL A 380 -18.86 16.65 -21.32
CA VAL A 380 -20.24 16.88 -21.73
C VAL A 380 -21.02 15.57 -21.62
N LEU A 381 -22.07 15.56 -20.80
CA LEU A 381 -22.92 14.37 -20.66
C LEU A 381 -23.87 14.22 -21.85
N GLY A 382 -24.18 12.96 -22.17
CA GLY A 382 -25.21 12.62 -23.14
C GLY A 382 -26.60 13.04 -22.66
N THR A 383 -27.52 13.27 -23.60
CA THR A 383 -28.87 13.80 -23.33
C THR A 383 -29.69 12.97 -22.35
N PHE A 384 -29.38 11.67 -22.21
CA PHE A 384 -30.11 10.72 -21.35
C PHE A 384 -29.30 10.21 -20.14
N THR A 385 -28.08 10.70 -19.93
CA THR A 385 -27.21 10.23 -18.82
C THR A 385 -27.25 11.20 -17.65
N GLY A 386 -27.68 10.72 -16.47
CA GLY A 386 -27.62 11.48 -15.22
C GLY A 386 -26.18 11.71 -14.74
N ILE A 387 -25.95 12.82 -14.02
CA ILE A 387 -24.64 13.11 -13.42
C ILE A 387 -24.25 12.00 -12.42
N THR A 388 -25.19 11.57 -11.57
CA THR A 388 -24.97 10.52 -10.56
C THR A 388 -24.58 9.18 -11.19
N SER A 389 -25.30 8.73 -12.22
CA SER A 389 -24.99 7.46 -12.88
C SER A 389 -23.64 7.52 -13.61
N THR A 390 -23.31 8.67 -14.23
CA THR A 390 -22.00 8.87 -14.87
C THR A 390 -20.86 8.81 -13.86
N VAL A 391 -21.01 9.48 -12.70
CA VAL A 391 -20.02 9.45 -11.62
C VAL A 391 -19.85 8.03 -11.06
N LYS A 392 -20.96 7.34 -10.77
CA LYS A 392 -20.96 5.95 -10.29
C LYS A 392 -20.27 5.02 -11.29
N GLN A 393 -20.62 5.11 -12.58
CA GLN A 393 -20.03 4.27 -13.62
C GLN A 393 -18.54 4.54 -13.80
N THR A 394 -18.13 5.81 -13.79
CA THR A 394 -16.71 6.18 -13.92
C THR A 394 -15.88 5.66 -12.74
N LEU A 395 -16.46 5.69 -11.52
CA LEU A 395 -15.84 5.10 -10.35
C LEU A 395 -15.76 3.56 -10.47
N VAL A 396 -16.82 2.89 -10.92
CA VAL A 396 -16.83 1.44 -11.20
C VAL A 396 -15.73 1.08 -12.18
N ASP A 397 -15.60 1.80 -13.29
CA ASP A 397 -14.59 1.55 -14.31
C ASP A 397 -13.17 1.72 -13.74
N ALA A 398 -12.94 2.78 -12.94
CA ALA A 398 -11.67 3.01 -12.27
C ALA A 398 -11.33 1.87 -11.28
N LEU A 399 -12.30 1.39 -10.51
CA LEU A 399 -12.13 0.28 -9.57
C LEU A 399 -11.85 -1.05 -10.29
N VAL A 400 -12.55 -1.33 -11.40
CA VAL A 400 -12.32 -2.54 -12.21
C VAL A 400 -10.94 -2.49 -12.84
N GLN A 401 -10.52 -1.33 -13.36
CA GLN A 401 -9.19 -1.12 -13.90
C GLN A 401 -8.10 -1.31 -12.84
N LEU A 402 -8.36 -0.86 -11.61
CA LEU A 402 -7.44 -1.01 -10.49
C LEU A 402 -7.23 -2.47 -10.07
N LEU A 403 -8.32 -3.24 -9.97
CA LEU A 403 -8.29 -4.67 -9.63
C LEU A 403 -7.85 -5.55 -10.80
N SER A 404 -7.86 -5.03 -12.02
CA SER A 404 -7.40 -5.73 -13.21
C SER A 404 -5.87 -5.67 -13.31
N PRO A 405 -5.17 -6.80 -13.21
CA PRO A 405 -3.74 -6.78 -13.08
C PRO A 405 -3.04 -6.46 -14.41
N LYS A 406 -2.07 -5.53 -14.38
CA LYS A 406 -1.20 -5.23 -15.53
C LYS A 406 -0.21 -6.35 -15.81
N ARG A 407 0.30 -6.99 -14.75
CA ARG A 407 1.15 -8.19 -14.81
C ARG A 407 0.28 -9.39 -14.52
N ARG A 408 0.05 -10.24 -15.53
CA ARG A 408 -0.58 -11.54 -15.32
C ARG A 408 0.45 -12.47 -14.69
N ILE A 409 0.14 -13.00 -13.52
CA ILE A 409 0.93 -14.04 -12.86
C ILE A 409 0.21 -15.35 -13.14
N ASP A 410 0.87 -16.25 -13.88
CA ASP A 410 0.36 -17.58 -14.18
C ASP A 410 1.30 -18.61 -13.59
N ILE A 411 1.03 -18.98 -12.34
CA ILE A 411 1.89 -19.88 -11.57
C ILE A 411 2.05 -21.24 -12.26
N LEU A 412 1.01 -21.77 -12.92
CA LEU A 412 1.13 -23.07 -13.61
C LEU A 412 2.06 -22.96 -14.81
N ARG A 413 1.91 -21.92 -15.62
CA ARG A 413 2.77 -21.68 -16.78
C ARG A 413 4.22 -21.49 -16.35
N ASP A 414 4.45 -20.63 -15.36
CA ASP A 414 5.78 -20.28 -14.89
C ASP A 414 6.46 -21.48 -14.19
N ALA A 415 5.70 -22.30 -13.45
CA ALA A 415 6.20 -23.55 -12.89
C ALA A 415 6.57 -24.58 -13.96
N MET A 416 5.76 -24.71 -15.02
CA MET A 416 6.08 -25.58 -16.16
C MET A 416 7.33 -25.11 -16.91
N GLU A 417 7.55 -23.81 -17.04
CA GLU A 417 8.75 -23.23 -17.66
C GLU A 417 10.00 -23.46 -16.81
N ALA A 418 9.89 -23.29 -15.49
CA ALA A 418 10.96 -23.63 -14.54
C ALA A 418 11.32 -25.12 -14.60
N LYS A 419 10.30 -26.00 -14.63
CA LYS A 419 10.46 -27.46 -14.79
C LYS A 419 11.21 -27.82 -16.07
N LYS A 420 10.86 -27.21 -17.21
CA LYS A 420 11.60 -27.38 -18.49
C LYS A 420 13.06 -26.93 -18.38
N SER A 421 13.32 -25.92 -17.57
CA SER A 421 14.66 -25.40 -17.28
C SER A 421 15.41 -26.18 -16.20
N HIS A 422 14.90 -27.36 -15.79
CA HIS A 422 15.50 -28.25 -14.78
C HIS A 422 15.77 -27.56 -13.43
N ARG A 423 14.91 -26.60 -13.05
CA ARG A 423 14.96 -25.93 -11.75
C ARG A 423 13.58 -25.95 -11.09
N PRO A 424 13.50 -25.98 -9.75
CA PRO A 424 12.24 -25.79 -9.07
C PRO A 424 11.73 -24.35 -9.24
N TYR A 425 10.41 -24.19 -9.28
CA TYR A 425 9.73 -22.90 -9.15
C TYR A 425 9.52 -22.57 -7.67
N THR A 426 9.94 -21.40 -7.23
CA THR A 426 10.04 -21.07 -5.79
C THR A 426 9.10 -19.94 -5.40
N ILE A 427 8.24 -20.18 -4.40
CA ILE A 427 7.26 -19.19 -3.92
C ILE A 427 7.50 -18.93 -2.44
N VAL A 428 7.71 -17.67 -2.06
CA VAL A 428 7.83 -17.24 -0.67
C VAL A 428 6.53 -16.64 -0.19
N PHE A 429 6.00 -17.14 0.94
CA PHE A 429 4.82 -16.60 1.59
C PHE A 429 5.22 -15.73 2.78
N CYS A 430 4.89 -14.44 2.72
CA CYS A 430 5.19 -13.48 3.79
C CYS A 430 3.96 -12.68 4.19
N GLY A 431 3.95 -12.08 5.37
CA GLY A 431 2.82 -11.31 5.89
C GLY A 431 2.77 -11.29 7.41
N VAL A 432 1.82 -10.54 7.97
CA VAL A 432 1.68 -10.36 9.43
C VAL A 432 1.21 -11.63 10.14
N ASN A 433 1.09 -11.56 11.46
CA ASN A 433 0.68 -12.69 12.29
C ASN A 433 -0.79 -13.07 12.06
N GLY A 434 -1.11 -14.36 12.04
CA GLY A 434 -2.51 -14.81 12.05
C GLY A 434 -3.33 -14.63 10.76
N VAL A 435 -2.72 -14.15 9.67
CA VAL A 435 -3.38 -13.95 8.36
C VAL A 435 -3.56 -15.23 7.53
N GLY A 436 -3.16 -16.40 8.04
CA GLY A 436 -3.38 -17.68 7.33
C GLY A 436 -2.34 -18.05 6.27
N LYS A 437 -1.06 -17.68 6.45
CA LYS A 437 0.07 -18.06 5.56
C LYS A 437 0.16 -19.58 5.35
N SER A 438 0.40 -20.34 6.42
CA SER A 438 0.59 -21.80 6.36
C SER A 438 -0.64 -22.53 5.79
N THR A 439 -1.85 -22.09 6.15
CA THR A 439 -3.10 -22.69 5.64
C THR A 439 -3.26 -22.46 4.15
N ASN A 440 -3.12 -21.22 3.65
CA ASN A 440 -3.28 -20.93 2.23
C ASN A 440 -2.12 -21.50 1.39
N LEU A 441 -0.92 -21.62 1.97
CA LEU A 441 0.17 -22.38 1.36
C LEU A 441 -0.25 -23.83 1.11
N ALA A 442 -0.88 -24.48 2.09
CA ALA A 442 -1.38 -25.86 1.92
C ALA A 442 -2.50 -25.96 0.87
N LYS A 443 -3.39 -24.96 0.78
CA LYS A 443 -4.40 -24.90 -0.32
C LYS A 443 -3.75 -24.76 -1.69
N ILE A 444 -2.71 -23.93 -1.80
CA ILE A 444 -1.95 -23.77 -3.04
C ILE A 444 -1.19 -25.06 -3.37
N ALA A 445 -0.63 -25.74 -2.37
CA ALA A 445 -0.02 -27.06 -2.54
C ALA A 445 -1.03 -28.08 -3.09
N PHE A 446 -2.24 -28.14 -2.53
CA PHE A 446 -3.34 -28.97 -3.03
C PHE A 446 -3.68 -28.65 -4.50
N TRP A 447 -3.82 -27.37 -4.83
CA TRP A 447 -4.08 -26.96 -6.22
C TRP A 447 -2.93 -27.33 -7.17
N LEU A 448 -1.68 -27.23 -6.75
CA LEU A 448 -0.52 -27.60 -7.57
C LEU A 448 -0.45 -29.11 -7.82
N ILE A 449 -0.70 -29.95 -6.81
CA ILE A 449 -0.71 -31.42 -6.99
C ILE A 449 -1.90 -31.91 -7.81
N GLU A 450 -3.05 -31.23 -7.73
CA GLU A 450 -4.18 -31.44 -8.65
C GLU A 450 -3.82 -31.14 -10.11
N ASN A 451 -2.79 -30.33 -10.34
CA ASN A 451 -2.22 -29.99 -11.64
C ASN A 451 -0.93 -30.78 -11.95
N ASP A 452 -0.74 -31.94 -11.32
CA ASP A 452 0.36 -32.88 -11.56
C ASP A 452 1.78 -32.26 -11.35
N LEU A 453 1.89 -31.27 -10.45
CA LEU A 453 3.17 -30.69 -10.02
C LEU A 453 3.57 -31.22 -8.65
N ARG A 454 4.81 -31.74 -8.53
CA ARG A 454 5.37 -32.17 -7.23
C ARG A 454 5.77 -30.95 -6.40
N VAL A 455 5.42 -30.95 -5.12
CA VAL A 455 5.60 -29.82 -4.21
C VAL A 455 6.49 -30.19 -3.02
N LEU A 456 7.48 -29.35 -2.74
CA LEU A 456 8.23 -29.34 -1.49
C LEU A 456 7.78 -28.15 -0.63
N ILE A 457 7.30 -28.42 0.57
CA ILE A 457 7.00 -27.39 1.57
C ILE A 457 8.26 -27.17 2.40
N ALA A 458 8.80 -25.97 2.43
CA ALA A 458 9.94 -25.58 3.26
C ALA A 458 9.45 -24.88 4.53
N ALA A 459 9.60 -25.54 5.68
CA ALA A 459 9.19 -25.01 6.99
C ALA A 459 10.21 -24.00 7.52
N CYS A 460 10.04 -22.73 7.14
CA CYS A 460 10.92 -21.64 7.57
C CYS A 460 10.32 -20.75 8.69
N ASP A 461 9.14 -21.09 9.22
CA ASP A 461 8.64 -20.57 10.50
C ASP A 461 9.30 -21.34 11.66
N THR A 462 10.51 -20.90 12.03
CA THR A 462 11.31 -21.50 13.11
C THR A 462 11.08 -20.84 14.48
N PHE A 463 10.15 -19.88 14.55
CA PHE A 463 9.91 -19.05 15.74
C PHE A 463 8.63 -19.44 16.49
N ARG A 464 7.54 -19.71 15.76
CA ARG A 464 6.24 -20.00 16.37
C ARG A 464 6.13 -21.48 16.78
N ALA A 465 5.76 -21.73 18.04
CA ALA A 465 5.51 -23.09 18.52
C ALA A 465 4.39 -23.78 17.71
N GLY A 466 4.61 -25.04 17.33
CA GLY A 466 3.66 -25.85 16.57
C GLY A 466 3.60 -25.53 15.06
N ALA A 467 4.40 -24.58 14.55
CA ALA A 467 4.39 -24.23 13.13
C ALA A 467 4.87 -25.40 12.25
N VAL A 468 5.90 -26.12 12.69
CA VAL A 468 6.44 -27.28 11.97
C VAL A 468 5.42 -28.43 12.00
N GLU A 469 4.85 -28.73 13.17
CA GLU A 469 3.79 -29.73 13.33
C GLU A 469 2.57 -29.43 12.46
N GLN A 470 2.17 -28.15 12.37
CA GLN A 470 1.07 -27.72 11.51
C GLN A 470 1.32 -28.09 10.03
N LEU A 471 2.50 -27.78 9.51
CA LEU A 471 2.88 -28.14 8.13
C LEU A 471 3.04 -29.64 7.94
N ARG A 472 3.48 -30.37 8.97
CA ARG A 472 3.56 -31.84 8.97
C ARG A 472 2.17 -32.47 8.84
N THR A 473 1.18 -31.95 9.57
CA THR A 473 -0.22 -32.38 9.44
C THR A 473 -0.75 -32.12 8.03
N HIS A 474 -0.53 -30.91 7.49
CA HIS A 474 -0.92 -30.61 6.11
C HIS A 474 -0.27 -31.56 5.10
N THR A 475 1.04 -31.80 5.23
CA THR A 475 1.78 -32.72 4.33
C THR A 475 1.24 -34.15 4.39
N ARG A 476 0.89 -34.64 5.58
CA ARG A 476 0.27 -35.96 5.76
C ARG A 476 -1.09 -36.02 5.07
N HIS A 477 -1.96 -35.04 5.31
CA HIS A 477 -3.30 -35.01 4.72
C HIS A 477 -3.24 -34.88 3.19
N LEU A 478 -2.35 -34.04 2.65
CA LEU A 478 -2.20 -33.90 1.20
C LEU A 478 -1.73 -35.19 0.53
N ASN A 479 -0.80 -35.93 1.14
CA ASN A 479 -0.38 -37.24 0.63
C ASN A 479 -1.42 -38.34 0.85
N ALA A 480 -2.31 -38.22 1.85
CA ALA A 480 -3.45 -39.13 2.01
C ALA A 480 -4.49 -38.92 0.91
N LEU A 481 -4.71 -37.66 0.50
CA LEU A 481 -5.57 -37.30 -0.64
C LEU A 481 -4.94 -37.66 -1.99
N HIS A 482 -3.61 -37.55 -2.11
CA HIS A 482 -2.84 -37.87 -3.31
C HIS A 482 -1.78 -38.94 -3.02
N PRO A 483 -2.19 -40.21 -2.80
CA PRO A 483 -1.26 -41.29 -2.49
C PRO A 483 -0.36 -41.60 -3.69
N SER A 484 0.86 -42.07 -3.41
CA SER A 484 1.87 -42.37 -4.44
C SER A 484 1.38 -43.29 -5.55
N ASP A 485 0.49 -44.22 -5.21
CA ASP A 485 -0.06 -45.20 -6.16
C ASP A 485 -0.89 -44.55 -7.27
N GLN A 486 -1.47 -43.37 -7.02
CA GLN A 486 -2.18 -42.57 -8.03
C GLN A 486 -1.24 -41.72 -8.88
N HIS A 487 0.04 -41.61 -8.50
CA HIS A 487 1.04 -40.72 -9.09
C HIS A 487 2.30 -41.49 -9.52
N ASN A 488 2.11 -42.67 -10.13
CA ASN A 488 3.19 -43.53 -10.64
C ASN A 488 4.26 -43.89 -9.58
N GLY A 489 3.85 -44.08 -8.33
CA GLY A 489 4.75 -44.38 -7.21
C GLY A 489 5.53 -43.16 -6.69
N LEU A 490 5.26 -41.95 -7.20
CA LEU A 490 5.94 -40.74 -6.77
C LEU A 490 5.20 -40.08 -5.61
N GLN A 491 5.97 -39.65 -4.61
CA GLN A 491 5.44 -38.80 -3.55
C GLN A 491 5.25 -37.37 -4.08
N MET A 492 4.01 -36.87 -3.98
CA MET A 492 3.61 -35.57 -4.53
C MET A 492 3.95 -34.41 -3.60
N VAL A 493 3.81 -34.58 -2.28
CA VAL A 493 4.14 -33.52 -1.30
C VAL A 493 5.20 -34.00 -0.32
N GLN A 494 6.26 -33.22 -0.14
CA GLN A 494 7.29 -33.45 0.87
C GLN A 494 7.45 -32.24 1.78
N LEU A 495 7.89 -32.48 3.02
CA LEU A 495 8.19 -31.43 3.99
C LEU A 495 9.71 -31.37 4.23
N TYR A 496 10.31 -30.20 4.00
CA TYR A 496 11.66 -29.89 4.41
C TYR A 496 11.64 -29.11 5.72
N GLU A 497 12.13 -29.73 6.79
CA GLU A 497 12.19 -29.13 8.13
C GLU A 497 13.56 -29.36 8.77
N LYS A 498 13.97 -28.43 9.64
CA LYS A 498 15.18 -28.55 10.45
C LYS A 498 14.92 -28.32 11.95
N GLY A 499 13.65 -28.28 12.36
CA GLY A 499 13.22 -27.92 13.71
C GLY A 499 13.28 -26.41 13.99
N TYR A 500 13.12 -26.04 15.27
CA TYR A 500 12.99 -24.66 15.73
C TYR A 500 14.34 -23.97 15.97
N GLY A 501 14.35 -22.62 15.99
CA GLY A 501 15.51 -21.81 16.36
C GLY A 501 16.63 -21.70 15.32
N LYS A 502 16.42 -22.18 14.10
CA LYS A 502 17.39 -22.12 13.00
C LYS A 502 17.15 -20.94 12.05
N ASP A 503 18.19 -20.55 11.31
CA ASP A 503 18.11 -19.47 10.32
C ASP A 503 17.18 -19.87 9.16
N ALA A 504 16.07 -19.17 9.03
CA ALA A 504 15.06 -19.37 8.00
C ALA A 504 15.65 -19.23 6.58
N ALA A 505 16.61 -18.31 6.37
CA ALA A 505 17.23 -18.12 5.07
C ALA A 505 18.06 -19.34 4.64
N GLY A 506 18.75 -19.98 5.59
CA GLY A 506 19.52 -21.21 5.35
C GLY A 506 18.63 -22.42 5.08
N ILE A 507 17.53 -22.58 5.84
CA ILE A 507 16.57 -23.67 5.60
C ILE A 507 15.97 -23.56 4.19
N ALA A 508 15.57 -22.35 3.77
CA ALA A 508 15.05 -22.12 2.42
C ALA A 508 16.08 -22.50 1.34
N MET A 509 17.35 -22.12 1.52
CA MET A 509 18.42 -22.45 0.58
C MET A 509 18.63 -23.96 0.45
N GLU A 510 18.73 -24.66 1.58
CA GLU A 510 18.88 -26.11 1.58
C GLU A 510 17.66 -26.81 0.98
N ALA A 511 16.45 -26.32 1.24
CA ALA A 511 15.22 -26.86 0.66
C ALA A 511 15.18 -26.71 -0.87
N ILE A 512 15.60 -25.56 -1.40
CA ILE A 512 15.67 -25.32 -2.85
C ILE A 512 16.68 -26.26 -3.51
N ASN A 513 17.85 -26.46 -2.89
CA ASN A 513 18.86 -27.39 -3.39
C ASN A 513 18.35 -28.85 -3.33
N PHE A 514 17.74 -29.25 -2.22
CA PHE A 514 17.12 -30.56 -2.07
C PHE A 514 16.03 -30.81 -3.14
N ALA A 515 15.17 -29.82 -3.41
CA ALA A 515 14.15 -29.90 -4.46
C ALA A 515 14.76 -30.08 -5.85
N ARG A 516 15.87 -29.38 -6.14
CA ARG A 516 16.60 -29.52 -7.40
C ARG A 516 17.16 -30.94 -7.57
N ASP A 517 17.80 -31.47 -6.52
CA ASP A 517 18.40 -32.81 -6.54
C ASP A 517 17.33 -33.91 -6.68
N MET A 518 16.20 -33.73 -5.99
CA MET A 518 15.06 -34.67 -6.01
C MET A 518 14.07 -34.44 -7.18
N LYS A 519 14.39 -33.51 -8.09
CA LYS A 519 13.55 -33.12 -9.24
C LYS A 519 12.10 -32.83 -8.84
N ILE A 520 11.93 -32.04 -7.79
CA ILE A 520 10.63 -31.54 -7.32
C ILE A 520 10.33 -30.24 -8.07
N ASP A 521 9.09 -30.08 -8.54
CA ASP A 521 8.72 -29.03 -9.49
C ASP A 521 8.57 -27.66 -8.80
N VAL A 522 8.00 -27.63 -7.60
CA VAL A 522 7.69 -26.39 -6.88
C VAL A 522 8.18 -26.44 -5.44
N VAL A 523 8.74 -25.34 -4.94
CA VAL A 523 9.08 -25.15 -3.51
C VAL A 523 8.24 -24.03 -2.94
N LEU A 524 7.44 -24.34 -1.92
CA LEU A 524 6.63 -23.37 -1.18
C LEU A 524 7.30 -23.08 0.16
N ILE A 525 7.75 -21.84 0.36
CA ILE A 525 8.50 -21.41 1.53
C ILE A 525 7.56 -20.71 2.51
N ASP A 526 7.23 -21.38 3.62
CA ASP A 526 6.41 -20.81 4.70
C ASP A 526 7.30 -20.00 5.64
N THR A 527 7.02 -18.70 5.80
CA THR A 527 7.79 -17.84 6.70
C THR A 527 7.00 -17.48 7.95
N ALA A 528 7.70 -17.26 9.06
CA ALA A 528 7.09 -16.76 10.28
C ALA A 528 6.31 -15.46 10.04
N GLY A 529 5.19 -15.29 10.73
CA GLY A 529 4.51 -13.99 10.77
C GLY A 529 5.38 -12.94 11.48
N ARG A 530 5.27 -11.69 11.03
CA ARG A 530 6.01 -10.57 11.62
C ARG A 530 5.24 -9.27 11.46
N MET A 531 5.29 -8.42 12.48
CA MET A 531 4.76 -7.06 12.38
C MET A 531 5.64 -6.22 11.46
N GLN A 532 5.01 -5.32 10.71
CA GLN A 532 5.67 -4.49 9.71
C GLN A 532 6.72 -3.52 10.28
N ASP A 533 6.62 -3.21 11.58
CA ASP A 533 7.55 -2.34 12.31
C ASP A 533 8.70 -3.07 13.01
N ASN A 534 8.72 -4.41 12.95
CA ASN A 534 9.75 -5.19 13.62
C ASN A 534 11.00 -5.31 12.73
N GLU A 535 11.90 -4.34 12.84
CA GLU A 535 13.10 -4.23 12.01
C GLU A 535 13.96 -5.53 11.99
N PRO A 536 14.30 -6.18 13.14
CA PRO A 536 15.07 -7.43 13.10
C PRO A 536 14.40 -8.55 12.29
N LEU A 537 13.09 -8.73 12.44
CA LEU A 537 12.34 -9.76 11.72
C LEU A 537 12.17 -9.41 10.24
N MET A 538 12.01 -8.13 9.91
CA MET A 538 11.92 -7.65 8.53
C MET A 538 13.26 -7.76 7.80
N ARG A 539 14.37 -7.45 8.46
CA ARG A 539 15.73 -7.68 7.95
C ARG A 539 15.99 -9.16 7.68
N ALA A 540 15.55 -10.05 8.55
CA ALA A 540 15.65 -11.49 8.34
C ALA A 540 14.82 -11.97 7.13
N LEU A 541 13.61 -11.42 6.93
CA LEU A 541 12.79 -11.70 5.75
C LEU A 541 13.47 -11.23 4.46
N ALA A 542 13.98 -9.99 4.44
CA ALA A 542 14.68 -9.45 3.28
C ALA A 542 15.94 -10.24 2.96
N LYS A 543 16.70 -10.68 3.98
CA LYS A 543 17.83 -11.61 3.82
C LYS A 543 17.37 -12.92 3.15
N LEU A 544 16.28 -13.53 3.62
CA LEU A 544 15.75 -14.76 3.05
C LEU A 544 15.42 -14.60 1.57
N ILE A 545 14.70 -13.55 1.19
CA ILE A 545 14.32 -13.28 -0.22
C ILE A 545 15.57 -12.99 -1.05
N LYS A 546 16.47 -12.12 -0.58
CA LYS A 546 17.71 -11.75 -1.28
C LYS A 546 18.61 -12.94 -1.57
N VAL A 547 18.81 -13.80 -0.58
CA VAL A 547 19.74 -14.94 -0.66
C VAL A 547 19.18 -16.05 -1.54
N ASN A 548 17.87 -16.27 -1.49
CA ASN A 548 17.22 -17.38 -2.19
C ASN A 548 16.68 -17.03 -3.58
N ASN A 549 16.54 -15.73 -3.88
CA ASN A 549 16.06 -15.22 -5.17
C ASN A 549 14.81 -15.95 -5.68
N PRO A 550 13.69 -15.93 -4.92
CA PRO A 550 12.50 -16.68 -5.28
C PRO A 550 11.91 -16.22 -6.61
N ASP A 551 11.11 -17.07 -7.26
CA ASP A 551 10.41 -16.71 -8.50
C ASP A 551 9.22 -15.79 -8.23
N LEU A 552 8.59 -15.96 -7.06
CA LEU A 552 7.41 -15.21 -6.66
C LEU A 552 7.43 -14.92 -5.16
N VAL A 553 7.33 -13.64 -4.79
CA VAL A 553 7.06 -13.21 -3.41
C VAL A 553 5.58 -12.91 -3.24
N ALA A 554 4.87 -13.79 -2.53
CA ALA A 554 3.44 -13.67 -2.27
C ALA A 554 3.19 -13.09 -0.87
N PHE A 555 2.60 -11.89 -0.81
CA PHE A 555 2.14 -11.30 0.43
C PHE A 555 0.76 -11.84 0.79
N VAL A 556 0.62 -12.41 1.99
CA VAL A 556 -0.62 -12.92 2.51
C VAL A 556 -1.23 -11.87 3.44
N GLY A 557 -2.40 -11.36 3.07
CA GLY A 557 -3.19 -10.39 3.85
C GLY A 557 -4.58 -10.95 4.15
N GLU A 558 -5.22 -10.48 5.21
CA GLU A 558 -6.62 -10.83 5.51
C GLU A 558 -7.58 -9.77 4.99
N ALA A 559 -8.77 -10.17 4.56
CA ALA A 559 -9.79 -9.24 4.05
C ALA A 559 -10.42 -8.37 5.14
N LEU A 560 -10.33 -8.80 6.41
CA LEU A 560 -10.82 -8.08 7.58
C LEU A 560 -10.02 -6.81 7.89
N VAL A 561 -8.82 -6.68 7.32
CA VAL A 561 -7.94 -5.55 7.62
C VAL A 561 -8.47 -4.28 6.93
N GLY A 562 -8.61 -3.20 7.69
CA GLY A 562 -9.03 -1.89 7.17
C GLY A 562 -7.82 -1.04 6.76
N ASN A 563 -7.67 0.14 7.36
CA ASN A 563 -6.58 1.07 7.05
C ASN A 563 -5.17 0.46 7.24
N GLU A 564 -5.00 -0.53 8.12
CA GLU A 564 -3.73 -1.22 8.36
C GLU A 564 -3.22 -1.98 7.12
N ALA A 565 -4.08 -2.33 6.15
CA ALA A 565 -3.66 -2.96 4.89
C ALA A 565 -2.58 -2.14 4.18
N VAL A 566 -2.76 -0.82 4.25
CA VAL A 566 -1.91 0.18 3.61
C VAL A 566 -0.52 0.16 4.23
N ASP A 567 -0.47 0.30 5.55
CA ASP A 567 0.77 0.41 6.31
C ASP A 567 1.60 -0.87 6.20
N GLN A 568 0.95 -2.04 6.32
CA GLN A 568 1.60 -3.33 6.18
C GLN A 568 2.33 -3.47 4.84
N LEU A 569 1.63 -3.23 3.73
CA LEU A 569 2.21 -3.42 2.40
C LEU A 569 3.32 -2.40 2.09
N VAL A 570 3.16 -1.13 2.49
CA VAL A 570 4.18 -0.09 2.29
C VAL A 570 5.45 -0.45 3.03
N LYS A 571 5.34 -0.80 4.31
CA LYS A 571 6.51 -1.12 5.15
C LYS A 571 7.17 -2.44 4.75
N PHE A 572 6.39 -3.45 4.35
CA PHE A 572 6.97 -4.69 3.82
C PHE A 572 7.78 -4.42 2.55
N ASN A 573 7.22 -3.74 1.55
CA ASN A 573 7.97 -3.42 0.33
C ASN A 573 9.19 -2.53 0.61
N ARG A 574 9.06 -1.53 1.49
CA ARG A 574 10.18 -0.68 1.90
C ARG A 574 11.31 -1.50 2.52
N ALA A 575 11.00 -2.37 3.48
CA ALA A 575 12.02 -3.20 4.13
C ALA A 575 12.70 -4.18 3.14
N LEU A 576 11.95 -4.72 2.18
CA LEU A 576 12.53 -5.54 1.11
C LEU A 576 13.47 -4.74 0.20
N ALA A 577 13.12 -3.49 -0.10
CA ALA A 577 13.97 -2.58 -0.87
C ALA A 577 15.25 -2.20 -0.10
N ASP A 578 15.08 -1.65 1.10
CA ASP A 578 16.16 -1.08 1.92
C ASP A 578 17.24 -2.11 2.27
N HIS A 579 16.86 -3.39 2.43
CA HIS A 579 17.76 -4.48 2.81
C HIS A 579 18.21 -5.37 1.63
N SER A 580 17.81 -5.06 0.38
CA SER A 580 18.19 -5.89 -0.78
C SER A 580 19.66 -5.73 -1.17
N SER A 581 20.26 -4.55 -0.97
CA SER A 581 21.58 -4.16 -1.51
C SER A 581 21.75 -4.39 -3.03
N ARG A 582 20.66 -4.61 -3.77
CA ARG A 582 20.62 -4.80 -5.22
C ARG A 582 20.08 -3.52 -5.87
N ASP A 583 20.57 -3.19 -7.06
CA ASP A 583 20.09 -2.02 -7.82
C ASP A 583 18.60 -2.11 -8.13
N ASN A 584 18.12 -3.32 -8.43
CA ASN A 584 16.70 -3.62 -8.58
C ASN A 584 16.25 -4.60 -7.49
N PRO A 585 15.73 -4.10 -6.35
CA PRO A 585 15.33 -4.96 -5.25
C PRO A 585 14.11 -5.81 -5.60
N GLN A 586 14.08 -7.05 -5.13
CA GLN A 586 12.90 -7.90 -5.25
C GLN A 586 11.84 -7.48 -4.23
N LEU A 587 10.71 -7.00 -4.74
CA LEU A 587 9.55 -6.57 -3.95
C LEU A 587 8.49 -7.68 -3.90
N ILE A 588 7.36 -7.39 -3.26
CA ILE A 588 6.18 -8.25 -3.35
C ILE A 588 5.70 -8.27 -4.81
N ASP A 589 5.48 -9.47 -5.34
CA ASP A 589 5.01 -9.69 -6.71
C ASP A 589 3.48 -9.85 -6.78
N GLY A 590 2.84 -10.36 -5.72
CA GLY A 590 1.40 -10.52 -5.69
C GLY A 590 0.84 -10.79 -4.29
N ILE A 591 -0.48 -10.76 -4.21
CA ILE A 591 -1.23 -10.80 -2.95
C ILE A 591 -2.09 -12.07 -2.88
N VAL A 592 -2.11 -12.73 -1.73
CA VAL A 592 -3.09 -13.77 -1.37
C VAL A 592 -4.02 -13.16 -0.33
N LEU A 593 -5.27 -12.92 -0.71
CA LEU A 593 -6.27 -12.30 0.16
C LEU A 593 -7.07 -13.39 0.88
N THR A 594 -6.98 -13.46 2.21
CA THR A 594 -7.53 -14.54 3.02
C THR A 594 -8.74 -14.10 3.83
N LYS A 595 -9.45 -15.06 4.45
CA LYS A 595 -10.63 -14.80 5.30
C LYS A 595 -11.72 -14.01 4.57
N PHE A 596 -11.82 -14.20 3.26
CA PHE A 596 -12.78 -13.47 2.44
C PHE A 596 -14.23 -13.88 2.76
N ASP A 597 -14.41 -15.09 3.30
CA ASP A 597 -15.64 -15.63 3.86
C ASP A 597 -16.17 -14.87 5.08
N THR A 598 -15.36 -14.02 5.71
CA THR A 598 -15.72 -13.34 6.97
C THR A 598 -16.17 -11.89 6.83
N ILE A 599 -16.12 -11.34 5.61
CA ILE A 599 -16.34 -9.90 5.37
C ILE A 599 -17.65 -9.58 4.65
N ASP A 600 -18.47 -10.57 4.31
CA ASP A 600 -19.70 -10.40 3.52
C ASP A 600 -19.47 -9.50 2.28
N ASP A 601 -20.00 -8.28 2.29
CA ASP A 601 -19.90 -7.27 1.24
C ASP A 601 -18.79 -6.22 1.46
N LYS A 602 -18.07 -6.28 2.58
CA LYS A 602 -17.00 -5.34 2.97
C LYS A 602 -15.66 -5.66 2.31
N VAL A 603 -15.68 -5.73 0.98
CA VAL A 603 -14.57 -6.16 0.11
C VAL A 603 -13.48 -5.11 -0.11
N GLY A 604 -13.57 -3.95 0.54
CA GLY A 604 -12.71 -2.79 0.29
C GLY A 604 -11.22 -2.98 0.63
N ALA A 605 -10.86 -4.00 1.41
CA ALA A 605 -9.46 -4.37 1.66
C ALA A 605 -8.74 -4.73 0.35
N ALA A 606 -9.43 -5.40 -0.58
CA ALA A 606 -8.88 -5.78 -1.89
C ALA A 606 -8.47 -4.55 -2.72
N ILE A 607 -9.31 -3.51 -2.71
CA ILE A 607 -9.05 -2.22 -3.37
C ILE A 607 -7.83 -1.54 -2.74
N SER A 608 -7.81 -1.49 -1.40
CA SER A 608 -6.75 -0.81 -0.66
C SER A 608 -5.37 -1.42 -0.93
N MET A 609 -5.27 -2.76 -0.88
CA MET A 609 -4.01 -3.48 -1.11
C MET A 609 -3.50 -3.34 -2.55
N THR A 610 -4.39 -3.44 -3.55
CA THR A 610 -4.03 -3.33 -4.98
C THR A 610 -3.70 -1.90 -5.39
N TYR A 611 -4.38 -0.90 -4.81
CA TYR A 611 -4.09 0.51 -5.07
C TYR A 611 -2.65 0.88 -4.74
N ILE A 612 -2.18 0.45 -3.58
CA ILE A 612 -0.87 0.86 -3.07
C ILE A 612 0.24 0.09 -3.74
N THR A 613 0.10 -1.23 -3.81
CA THR A 613 1.16 -2.10 -4.35
C THR A 613 1.23 -2.04 -5.86
N GLY A 614 0.10 -1.83 -6.53
CA GLY A 614 -0.04 -2.08 -7.97
C GLY A 614 0.11 -3.55 -8.36
N GLN A 615 0.16 -4.47 -7.38
CA GLN A 615 0.35 -5.89 -7.60
C GLN A 615 -0.99 -6.63 -7.67
N PRO A 616 -1.09 -7.70 -8.47
CA PRO A 616 -2.28 -8.55 -8.55
C PRO A 616 -2.64 -9.23 -7.23
N ILE A 617 -3.94 -9.40 -6.97
CA ILE A 617 -4.41 -10.47 -6.08
C ILE A 617 -4.41 -11.77 -6.88
N ILE A 618 -3.53 -12.70 -6.52
CA ILE A 618 -3.34 -13.99 -7.18
C ILE A 618 -4.45 -14.95 -6.77
N PHE A 619 -4.69 -15.05 -5.47
CA PHE A 619 -5.68 -15.95 -4.89
C PHE A 619 -6.50 -15.28 -3.79
N VAL A 620 -7.71 -15.79 -3.62
CA VAL A 620 -8.65 -15.45 -2.56
C VAL A 620 -8.96 -16.71 -1.75
N GLY A 621 -8.68 -16.70 -0.46
CA GLY A 621 -9.03 -17.76 0.47
C GLY A 621 -10.41 -17.51 1.07
N THR A 622 -11.35 -18.43 0.82
CA THR A 622 -12.79 -18.31 1.15
C THR A 622 -13.25 -19.29 2.22
N GLY A 623 -12.38 -19.64 3.17
CA GLY A 623 -12.65 -20.66 4.19
C GLY A 623 -11.39 -21.33 4.70
N GLN A 624 -11.52 -22.52 5.28
CA GLN A 624 -10.41 -23.22 5.96
C GLN A 624 -9.95 -24.50 5.25
N THR A 625 -10.78 -25.08 4.39
CA THR A 625 -10.49 -26.34 3.68
C THR A 625 -9.54 -26.11 2.50
N TYR A 626 -9.01 -27.18 1.91
CA TYR A 626 -8.13 -27.06 0.73
C TYR A 626 -8.84 -26.53 -0.52
N THR A 627 -10.14 -26.74 -0.62
CA THR A 627 -10.96 -26.34 -1.76
C THR A 627 -11.47 -24.91 -1.67
N ASP A 628 -11.31 -24.27 -0.52
CA ASP A 628 -11.60 -22.84 -0.26
C ASP A 628 -10.51 -21.90 -0.80
N LEU A 629 -10.10 -22.12 -2.05
CA LEU A 629 -9.19 -21.27 -2.81
C LEU A 629 -9.85 -20.86 -4.12
N LYS A 630 -9.88 -19.55 -4.39
CA LYS A 630 -10.51 -18.95 -5.56
C LYS A 630 -9.57 -17.97 -6.25
N SER A 631 -9.83 -17.66 -7.52
CA SER A 631 -9.22 -16.52 -8.21
C SER A 631 -10.11 -15.28 -8.08
N LEU A 632 -9.51 -14.08 -8.07
CA LEU A 632 -10.27 -12.83 -7.96
C LEU A 632 -11.08 -12.58 -9.25
N ASN A 633 -12.36 -12.22 -9.10
CA ASN A 633 -13.16 -11.64 -10.18
C ASN A 633 -13.33 -10.12 -9.92
N PRO A 634 -12.59 -9.26 -10.64
CA PRO A 634 -12.66 -7.81 -10.45
C PRO A 634 -14.09 -7.27 -10.54
N LYS A 635 -14.88 -7.73 -11.51
CA LYS A 635 -16.25 -7.23 -11.72
C LYS A 635 -17.17 -7.58 -10.55
N ALA A 636 -17.10 -8.82 -10.07
CA ALA A 636 -17.89 -9.27 -8.92
C ALA A 636 -17.55 -8.48 -7.64
N VAL A 637 -16.26 -8.25 -7.40
CA VAL A 637 -15.81 -7.48 -6.23
C VAL A 637 -16.26 -6.02 -6.31
N VAL A 638 -16.11 -5.37 -7.47
CA VAL A 638 -16.58 -3.99 -7.64
C VAL A 638 -18.10 -3.90 -7.54
N HIS A 639 -18.82 -4.88 -8.07
CA HIS A 639 -20.27 -4.94 -7.93
C HIS A 639 -20.68 -5.03 -6.45
N ALA A 640 -20.09 -5.94 -5.67
CA ALA A 640 -20.35 -6.05 -4.23
C ALA A 640 -19.98 -4.80 -3.44
N LEU A 641 -18.92 -4.09 -3.87
CA LEU A 641 -18.51 -2.81 -3.28
C LEU A 641 -19.47 -1.66 -3.58
N MET A 642 -20.23 -1.74 -4.67
CA MET A 642 -21.09 -0.66 -5.19
C MET A 642 -22.59 -0.94 -5.08
N LYS A 643 -22.95 -2.15 -4.62
CA LYS A 643 -24.27 -2.53 -4.09
C LYS A 643 -24.41 -1.96 -2.69
#